data_AF-A0A2D5B0W2-F1
#
_entry.id   AF-A0A2D5B0W2-F1
#
_cell.length_a   1.000
_cell.length_b   1.000
_cell.length_c   1.000
_cell.angle_alpha   90.00
_cell.angle_beta   90.00
_cell.angle_gamma   90.00
#
_symmetry.space_group_name_H-M   'P 1'
#
loop_
_entity.id
_entity.type
_entity.pdbx_description
1 polymer ?
#
loop_
_entity_poly.entity_id
_entity_poly.type
_entity_poly.pdbx_seq_one_letter_code
_entity_poly.pdbx_strand_id
1 'polypeptide(L)'
;MLRLRHAAIVAALFAAPAFTQVQETFRQGLAYLDQGRDEEALKAFKRVLAMDPSHEDAWSLWNATEHGVWLRLLSRGGEIDRTTRAIMAMATIGRKERSDDADTIRGLIAMVASEDALERNSAIRTLTADHGEFAVRYMVYTLADRDAEERRIAIMSGLARMGSDVVLPLIEALDSSDEYLRRNVAFTLGYIGDPRANAALARVAASDSDSGARTAAGQALERCGGSTDAVEQYLALGAAYYGESDSVLAPHRYSDVVWKWEDGKLTSVDALRFLYGPELAKRAYYHALALAPDSIPALAGIARAAVSQRGRLEEWAASGGDIGGWDDRLEADDLAVQLAGAEALDTALGWALDQGDQVAASGLCRVLGSAAGAATDNLERAMAMTSSGAVRGEAAVALASIGNRTHSRASAETVSALAEAAARRVMRIGAIIDSDRDRSEALSSLLGDQGLFINCYNSGGRGIAGIRSIPHVDLLLVADGLPDLTLSQVVDELKADPRTAQIPVLAISSETDDSVFGDRIEGVISSGGDTATVEAALSDSLGSDRLKANVLGARAASALRALAAAGTTDVAASADALAGTLGDRPESVTIPALGALAHVGGGQHVRAIVAALGDANGSEELRLAAAGALSGIFARSGMVDSEQLGLVREIATSSDSSSVRAATAGALGRLDLSPSMRAELMRAVREE
;
A
#
# COMPACT_ATOMS: atom_id res chain seq x y z
N MET A 1 10.09 -83.90 8.69
CA MET A 1 11.46 -83.36 8.61
C MET A 1 11.40 -82.10 7.74
N LEU A 2 11.14 -80.92 8.32
CA LEU A 2 12.12 -79.93 8.78
C LEU A 2 13.11 -79.45 7.68
N ARG A 3 12.94 -78.23 7.16
CA ARG A 3 13.79 -77.04 7.45
C ARG A 3 13.55 -75.86 6.47
N LEU A 4 13.15 -74.73 7.05
CA LEU A 4 13.65 -73.36 6.87
C LEU A 4 13.92 -72.81 5.45
N ARG A 5 13.10 -71.83 5.04
CA ARG A 5 13.52 -70.48 4.61
C ARG A 5 12.29 -69.56 4.53
N HIS A 6 11.91 -68.99 5.68
CA HIS A 6 11.16 -67.74 5.76
C HIS A 6 12.18 -66.68 6.17
N ALA A 7 12.33 -65.62 5.38
CA ALA A 7 13.14 -64.46 5.73
C ALA A 7 12.38 -63.19 5.36
N ALA A 8 11.92 -62.51 6.42
CA ALA A 8 11.72 -61.08 6.56
C ALA A 8 10.75 -60.37 5.61
N ILE A 9 9.45 -60.54 5.86
CA ILE A 9 8.53 -59.40 5.83
C ILE A 9 8.82 -58.59 7.09
N VAL A 10 9.58 -57.49 6.97
CA VAL A 10 9.63 -56.48 8.04
C VAL A 10 8.43 -55.58 7.83
N ALA A 11 7.39 -55.83 8.62
CA ALA A 11 6.37 -54.84 8.90
C ALA A 11 7.06 -53.64 9.56
N ALA A 12 7.26 -52.57 8.79
CA ALA A 12 7.53 -51.26 9.36
C ALA A 12 6.29 -50.84 10.14
N LEU A 13 6.32 -51.05 11.46
CA LEU A 13 5.45 -50.34 12.37
C LEU A 13 5.61 -48.84 12.08
N PHE A 14 4.50 -48.15 11.84
CA PHE A 14 4.44 -46.69 11.88
C PHE A 14 4.79 -46.22 13.28
N ALA A 15 6.09 -46.12 13.60
CA ALA A 15 6.55 -45.26 14.66
C ALA A 15 6.33 -43.83 14.15
N ALA A 16 5.43 -43.08 14.79
CA ALA A 16 5.37 -41.64 14.56
C ALA A 16 6.78 -41.07 14.80
N PRO A 17 7.32 -40.22 13.90
CA PRO A 17 8.62 -39.61 14.13
C PRO A 17 8.59 -38.89 15.48
N ALA A 18 9.65 -39.05 16.28
CA ALA A 18 9.78 -38.31 17.52
C ALA A 18 9.79 -36.81 17.21
N PHE A 19 8.98 -36.03 17.94
CA PHE A 19 8.91 -34.59 17.73
C PHE A 19 10.29 -33.94 17.96
N THR A 20 10.66 -33.00 17.10
CA THR A 20 11.86 -32.19 17.32
C THR A 20 11.70 -31.34 18.58
N GLN A 21 12.81 -30.87 19.15
CA GLN A 21 12.76 -30.00 20.34
C GLN A 21 11.95 -28.72 20.06
N VAL A 22 11.98 -28.23 18.81
CA VAL A 22 11.16 -27.12 18.32
C VAL A 22 9.67 -27.46 18.40
N GLN A 23 9.27 -28.63 17.88
CA GLN A 23 7.88 -29.13 17.92
C GLN A 23 7.36 -29.34 19.33
N GLU A 24 8.20 -29.87 20.23
CA GLU A 24 7.81 -30.07 21.62
C GLU A 24 7.63 -28.73 22.36
N THR A 25 8.54 -27.77 22.14
CA THR A 25 8.45 -26.42 22.74
C THR A 25 7.22 -25.67 22.24
N PHE A 26 6.88 -25.80 20.95
CA PHE A 26 5.66 -25.22 20.39
C PHE A 26 4.40 -25.85 20.97
N ARG A 27 4.33 -27.18 21.07
CA ARG A 27 3.22 -27.89 21.73
C ARG A 27 3.08 -27.51 23.19
N GLN A 28 4.18 -27.30 23.90
CA GLN A 28 4.15 -26.81 25.29
C GLN A 28 3.53 -25.40 25.37
N GLY A 29 3.87 -24.52 24.42
CA GLY A 29 3.22 -23.21 24.29
C GLY A 29 1.72 -23.31 24.06
N LEU A 30 1.29 -24.19 23.15
CA LEU A 30 -0.14 -24.47 22.94
C LEU A 30 -0.83 -24.99 24.20
N ALA A 31 -0.18 -25.88 24.95
CA ALA A 31 -0.72 -26.43 26.20
C ALA A 31 -0.87 -25.37 27.30
N TYR A 32 0.04 -24.38 27.38
CA TYR A 32 -0.12 -23.23 28.27
C TYR A 32 -1.29 -22.34 27.84
N LEU A 33 -1.46 -22.14 26.54
CA LEU A 33 -2.57 -21.39 25.96
C LEU A 33 -3.94 -22.03 26.25
N ASP A 34 -4.05 -23.35 26.11
CA ASP A 34 -5.28 -24.08 26.46
C ASP A 34 -5.60 -24.03 27.97
N GLN A 35 -4.62 -23.71 28.81
CA GLN A 35 -4.77 -23.48 30.25
C GLN A 35 -5.04 -22.00 30.61
N GLY A 36 -5.11 -21.10 29.63
CA GLY A 36 -5.27 -19.65 29.84
C GLY A 36 -4.00 -18.95 30.36
N ARG A 37 -2.82 -19.54 30.14
CA ARG A 37 -1.52 -19.05 30.62
C ARG A 37 -0.76 -18.39 29.48
N ASP A 38 -1.22 -17.20 29.09
CA ASP A 38 -0.77 -16.52 27.87
C ASP A 38 0.70 -16.04 27.96
N GLU A 39 1.18 -15.63 29.15
CA GLU A 39 2.59 -15.26 29.33
C GLU A 39 3.56 -16.43 29.14
N GLU A 40 3.23 -17.61 29.69
CA GLU A 40 4.07 -18.80 29.54
C GLU A 40 3.99 -19.38 28.13
N ALA A 41 2.83 -19.27 27.49
CA ALA A 41 2.68 -19.59 26.07
C ALA A 41 3.57 -18.69 25.21
N LEU A 42 3.54 -17.38 25.44
CA LEU A 42 4.39 -16.41 24.74
C LEU A 42 5.88 -16.68 24.97
N LYS A 43 6.31 -16.98 26.21
CA LYS A 43 7.69 -17.38 26.51
C LYS A 43 8.09 -18.64 25.73
N ALA A 44 7.20 -19.61 25.62
CA ALA A 44 7.45 -20.82 24.84
C ALA A 44 7.57 -20.52 23.34
N PHE A 45 6.71 -19.68 22.76
CA PHE A 45 6.81 -19.31 21.35
C PHE A 45 8.03 -18.43 21.03
N LYS A 46 8.37 -17.47 21.90
CA LYS A 46 9.62 -16.71 21.80
C LYS A 46 10.83 -17.65 21.88
N ARG A 47 10.76 -18.69 22.71
CA ARG A 47 11.79 -19.72 22.79
C ARG A 47 11.88 -20.55 21.50
N VAL A 48 10.76 -20.87 20.85
CA VAL A 48 10.75 -21.49 19.52
C VAL A 48 11.55 -20.65 18.54
N LEU A 49 11.32 -19.34 18.46
CA LEU A 49 12.12 -18.44 17.59
C LEU A 49 13.59 -18.35 18.03
N ALA A 50 13.85 -18.27 19.34
CA ALA A 50 15.22 -18.18 19.87
C ALA A 50 16.04 -19.47 19.68
N MET A 51 15.39 -20.59 19.35
CA MET A 51 16.06 -21.84 18.95
C MET A 51 16.54 -21.81 17.50
N ASP A 52 16.28 -20.73 16.75
CA ASP A 52 16.64 -20.54 15.35
C ASP A 52 16.16 -21.71 14.48
N PRO A 53 14.84 -21.96 14.42
CA PRO A 53 14.29 -23.13 13.74
C PRO A 53 14.53 -22.99 12.23
N SER A 54 14.90 -24.09 11.58
CA SER A 54 15.03 -24.08 10.13
C SER A 54 13.67 -23.83 9.45
N HIS A 55 13.68 -23.42 8.19
CA HIS A 55 12.45 -23.29 7.41
C HIS A 55 11.67 -24.62 7.32
N GLU A 56 12.38 -25.76 7.30
CA GLU A 56 11.77 -27.11 7.34
C GLU A 56 11.10 -27.41 8.69
N ASP A 57 11.72 -27.00 9.81
CA ASP A 57 11.10 -27.11 11.14
C ASP A 57 9.81 -26.29 11.21
N ALA A 58 9.84 -25.04 10.72
CA ALA A 58 8.69 -24.16 10.71
C ALA A 58 7.56 -24.68 9.80
N TRP A 59 7.88 -25.19 8.61
CA TRP A 59 6.92 -25.85 7.74
C TRP A 59 6.32 -27.10 8.39
N SER A 60 7.14 -27.90 9.07
CA SER A 60 6.69 -29.08 9.79
C SER A 60 5.72 -28.73 10.93
N LEU A 61 5.97 -27.64 11.66
CA LEU A 61 5.03 -27.09 12.65
C LEU A 61 3.71 -26.70 11.98
N TRP A 62 3.78 -25.94 10.90
CA TRP A 62 2.61 -25.47 10.15
C TRP A 62 1.73 -26.63 9.69
N ASN A 63 2.32 -27.61 9.02
CA ASN A 63 1.62 -28.75 8.45
C ASN A 63 1.09 -29.74 9.51
N ALA A 64 1.76 -29.86 10.65
CA ALA A 64 1.33 -30.73 11.76
C ALA A 64 0.27 -30.08 12.66
N THR A 65 0.02 -28.77 12.51
CA THR A 65 -0.88 -28.00 13.37
C THR A 65 -2.16 -27.66 12.63
N GLU A 66 -3.32 -27.92 13.24
CA GLU A 66 -4.61 -27.63 12.62
C GLU A 66 -4.77 -26.13 12.33
N HIS A 67 -5.39 -25.80 11.18
CA HIS A 67 -5.58 -24.41 10.76
C HIS A 67 -6.33 -23.56 11.80
N GLY A 68 -7.30 -24.15 12.51
CA GLY A 68 -8.04 -23.48 13.58
C GLY A 68 -7.19 -23.09 14.79
N VAL A 69 -6.05 -23.75 15.02
CA VAL A 69 -5.09 -23.38 16.06
C VAL A 69 -4.31 -22.12 15.64
N TRP A 70 -3.86 -22.06 14.39
CA TRP A 70 -3.19 -20.86 13.85
C TRP A 70 -4.09 -19.64 13.90
N LEU A 71 -5.36 -19.77 13.47
CA LEU A 71 -6.34 -18.68 13.57
C LEU A 71 -6.54 -18.22 15.02
N ARG A 72 -6.58 -19.17 15.97
CA ARG A 72 -6.67 -18.86 17.41
C ARG A 72 -5.47 -18.07 17.93
N LEU A 73 -4.27 -18.41 17.46
CA LEU A 73 -3.04 -17.71 17.84
C LEU A 73 -3.03 -16.28 17.27
N LEU A 74 -3.38 -16.12 16.00
CA LEU A 74 -3.48 -14.82 15.34
C LEU A 74 -4.56 -13.93 15.98
N SER A 75 -5.68 -14.52 16.41
CA SER A 75 -6.77 -13.78 17.05
C SER A 75 -6.46 -13.29 18.47
N ARG A 76 -5.35 -13.72 19.08
CA ARG A 76 -4.91 -13.19 20.39
C ARG A 76 -4.35 -11.78 20.29
N GLY A 77 -3.94 -11.34 19.11
CA GLY A 77 -3.27 -10.06 18.91
C GLY A 77 -1.87 -10.03 19.53
N GLY A 78 -1.23 -8.86 19.47
CA GLY A 78 -0.07 -8.61 20.31
C GLY A 78 1.23 -9.33 19.97
N GLU A 79 2.04 -9.61 20.99
CA GLU A 79 3.31 -10.33 20.82
C GLU A 79 3.11 -11.80 20.43
N ILE A 80 2.00 -12.44 20.83
CA ILE A 80 1.66 -13.80 20.40
C ILE A 80 1.36 -13.79 18.90
N ASP A 81 0.56 -12.85 18.41
CA ASP A 81 0.30 -12.68 16.97
C ASP A 81 1.60 -12.44 16.20
N ARG A 82 2.44 -11.48 16.63
CA ARG A 82 3.73 -11.20 15.99
C ARG A 82 4.66 -12.42 15.94
N THR A 83 4.78 -13.15 17.04
CA THR A 83 5.60 -14.38 17.11
C THR A 83 5.03 -15.48 16.23
N THR A 84 3.71 -15.61 16.17
CA THR A 84 3.00 -16.56 15.31
C THR A 84 3.23 -16.25 13.84
N ARG A 85 3.07 -14.99 13.43
CA ARG A 85 3.36 -14.53 12.06
C ARG A 85 4.79 -14.78 11.66
N ALA A 86 5.77 -14.62 12.56
CA ALA A 86 7.16 -14.93 12.29
C ALA A 86 7.37 -16.44 12.00
N ILE A 87 6.75 -17.33 12.79
CA ILE A 87 6.80 -18.78 12.54
C ILE A 87 6.12 -19.12 11.20
N MET A 88 4.97 -18.52 10.92
CA MET A 88 4.25 -18.71 9.66
C MET A 88 5.03 -18.20 8.45
N ALA A 89 5.76 -17.08 8.58
CA ALA A 89 6.62 -16.55 7.54
C ALA A 89 7.74 -17.54 7.20
N MET A 90 8.44 -18.08 8.20
CA MET A 90 9.46 -19.12 8.00
C MET A 90 8.87 -20.39 7.37
N ALA A 91 7.67 -20.80 7.81
CA ALA A 91 6.97 -21.96 7.23
C ALA A 91 6.60 -21.74 5.76
N THR A 92 6.26 -20.51 5.38
CA THR A 92 5.96 -20.13 4.00
C THR A 92 7.22 -20.24 3.13
N ILE A 93 8.37 -19.80 3.64
CA ILE A 93 9.67 -19.97 2.97
C ILE A 93 10.01 -21.47 2.84
N GLY A 94 9.84 -22.25 3.91
CA GLY A 94 10.13 -23.70 3.88
C GLY A 94 9.24 -24.48 2.92
N ARG A 95 7.95 -24.12 2.84
CA ARG A 95 7.05 -24.65 1.81
C ARG A 95 7.59 -24.37 0.41
N LYS A 96 8.07 -23.15 0.18
CA LYS A 96 8.58 -22.70 -1.11
C LYS A 96 9.87 -23.41 -1.50
N GLU A 97 10.85 -23.48 -0.60
CA GLU A 97 12.10 -24.22 -0.80
C GLU A 97 11.83 -25.69 -1.15
N ARG A 98 10.88 -26.32 -0.45
CA ARG A 98 10.44 -27.69 -0.76
C ARG A 98 9.79 -27.81 -2.14
N SER A 99 8.97 -26.83 -2.52
CA SER A 99 8.30 -26.84 -3.82
C SER A 99 9.26 -26.73 -5.00
N ASP A 100 10.43 -26.11 -4.83
CA ASP A 100 11.52 -26.03 -5.83
C ASP A 100 12.72 -26.96 -5.47
N ASP A 101 12.49 -28.08 -4.79
CA ASP A 101 13.54 -29.07 -4.53
C ASP A 101 13.95 -29.78 -5.83
N ALA A 102 15.09 -29.33 -6.36
CA ALA A 102 15.63 -29.76 -7.63
C ALA A 102 15.91 -31.28 -7.70
N ASP A 103 16.38 -31.90 -6.62
CA ASP A 103 16.73 -33.33 -6.61
C ASP A 103 15.48 -34.19 -6.56
N THR A 104 14.53 -33.82 -5.71
CA THR A 104 13.22 -34.49 -5.64
C THR A 104 12.48 -34.37 -6.96
N ILE A 105 12.41 -33.18 -7.56
CA ILE A 105 11.76 -32.96 -8.85
C ILE A 105 12.43 -33.80 -9.95
N ARG A 106 13.77 -33.82 -10.04
CA ARG A 106 14.49 -34.63 -11.03
C ARG A 106 14.19 -36.12 -10.88
N GLY A 107 14.14 -36.63 -9.65
CA GLY A 107 13.75 -38.01 -9.35
C GLY A 107 12.33 -38.32 -9.84
N LEU A 108 11.38 -37.44 -9.55
CA LEU A 108 9.99 -37.58 -10.00
C LEU A 108 9.86 -37.51 -11.53
N ILE A 109 10.59 -36.61 -12.19
CA ILE A 109 10.63 -36.51 -13.67
C ILE A 109 11.11 -37.81 -14.31
N ALA A 110 12.11 -38.48 -13.72
CA ALA A 110 12.55 -39.78 -14.20
C ALA A 110 11.43 -40.84 -14.10
N MET A 111 10.64 -40.81 -13.02
CA MET A 111 9.51 -41.72 -12.82
C MET A 111 8.32 -41.44 -13.75
N VAL A 112 8.12 -40.20 -14.22
CA VAL A 112 7.06 -39.86 -15.20
C VAL A 112 7.23 -40.67 -16.49
N ALA A 113 8.43 -41.11 -16.82
CA ALA A 113 8.72 -41.96 -17.98
C ALA A 113 8.85 -43.46 -17.65
N SER A 114 8.50 -43.88 -16.44
CA SER A 114 8.46 -45.31 -16.08
C SER A 114 7.46 -46.08 -16.94
N GLU A 115 7.74 -47.33 -17.28
CA GLU A 115 6.77 -48.21 -17.93
C GLU A 115 5.58 -48.55 -17.01
N ASP A 116 5.77 -48.47 -15.68
CA ASP A 116 4.71 -48.70 -14.70
C ASP A 116 3.76 -47.50 -14.61
N ALA A 117 2.50 -47.72 -15.00
CA ALA A 117 1.46 -46.70 -14.96
C ALA A 117 1.18 -46.18 -13.54
N LEU A 118 1.36 -47.00 -12.50
CA LEU A 118 1.18 -46.57 -11.11
C LEU A 118 2.29 -45.61 -10.69
N GLU A 119 3.54 -45.93 -11.02
CA GLU A 119 4.68 -45.05 -10.75
C GLU A 119 4.54 -43.71 -11.49
N ARG A 120 4.18 -43.73 -12.78
CA ARG A 120 3.92 -42.50 -13.55
C ARG A 120 2.83 -41.64 -12.92
N ASN A 121 1.68 -42.24 -12.59
CA ASN A 121 0.55 -41.52 -12.03
C ASN A 121 0.87 -40.96 -10.63
N SER A 122 1.61 -41.72 -9.82
CA SER A 122 2.06 -41.25 -8.51
C SER A 122 3.01 -40.07 -8.66
N ALA A 123 3.99 -40.15 -9.57
CA ALA A 123 4.94 -39.07 -9.81
C ALA A 123 4.24 -37.78 -10.27
N ILE A 124 3.32 -37.87 -11.23
CA ILE A 124 2.54 -36.70 -11.70
C ILE A 124 1.72 -36.10 -10.55
N ARG A 125 1.04 -36.92 -9.73
CA ARG A 125 0.25 -36.43 -8.61
C ARG A 125 1.11 -35.71 -7.57
N THR A 126 2.28 -36.25 -7.25
CA THR A 126 3.23 -35.61 -6.32
C THR A 126 3.78 -34.32 -6.91
N LEU A 127 4.16 -34.31 -8.19
CA LEU A 127 4.57 -33.09 -8.89
C LEU A 127 3.48 -32.02 -8.84
N THR A 128 2.21 -32.36 -9.08
CA THR A 128 1.10 -31.41 -8.97
C THR A 128 0.91 -30.90 -7.54
N ALA A 129 0.85 -31.78 -6.55
CA ALA A 129 0.49 -31.41 -5.19
C ALA A 129 1.60 -30.66 -4.43
N ASP A 130 2.86 -31.05 -4.67
CA ASP A 130 3.98 -30.61 -3.84
C ASP A 130 4.90 -29.61 -4.56
N HIS A 131 4.96 -29.63 -5.90
CA HIS A 131 5.90 -28.83 -6.69
C HIS A 131 5.24 -27.88 -7.69
N GLY A 132 4.03 -28.19 -8.16
CA GLY A 132 3.24 -27.39 -9.09
C GLY A 132 4.05 -26.87 -10.28
N GLU A 133 4.01 -25.56 -10.47
CA GLU A 133 4.70 -24.81 -11.53
C GLU A 133 6.24 -24.93 -11.49
N PHE A 134 6.85 -25.17 -10.32
CA PHE A 134 8.30 -25.27 -10.21
C PHE A 134 8.87 -26.48 -10.95
N ALA A 135 8.07 -27.53 -11.13
CA ALA A 135 8.45 -28.70 -11.91
C ALA A 135 8.81 -28.33 -13.37
N VAL A 136 8.19 -27.30 -13.93
CA VAL A 136 8.32 -26.92 -15.34
C VAL A 136 9.75 -26.51 -15.68
N ARG A 137 10.44 -25.79 -14.79
CA ARG A 137 11.85 -25.38 -14.93
C ARG A 137 12.78 -26.55 -15.23
N TYR A 138 12.47 -27.74 -14.71
CA TYR A 138 13.26 -28.94 -14.93
C TYR A 138 12.74 -29.78 -16.09
N MET A 139 11.43 -29.77 -16.34
CA MET A 139 10.80 -30.48 -17.45
C MET A 139 11.17 -29.90 -18.83
N VAL A 140 11.41 -28.59 -18.94
CA VAL A 140 11.78 -27.95 -20.22
C VAL A 140 13.04 -28.55 -20.86
N TYR A 141 14.00 -29.03 -20.07
CA TYR A 141 15.20 -29.70 -20.62
C TYR A 141 14.85 -31.00 -21.34
N THR A 142 13.85 -31.74 -20.84
CA THR A 142 13.39 -32.98 -21.50
C THR A 142 12.54 -32.65 -22.74
N LEU A 143 11.82 -31.53 -22.72
CA LEU A 143 11.09 -31.04 -23.90
C LEU A 143 12.03 -30.60 -25.04
N ALA A 144 13.24 -30.12 -24.71
CA ALA A 144 14.26 -29.74 -25.67
C ALA A 144 15.07 -30.94 -26.23
N ASP A 145 15.14 -32.04 -25.46
CA ASP A 145 15.90 -33.23 -25.82
C ASP A 145 15.30 -33.94 -27.06
N ARG A 146 16.06 -33.94 -28.16
CA ARG A 146 15.66 -34.52 -29.45
C ARG A 146 15.75 -36.05 -29.44
N ASP A 147 16.61 -36.62 -28.59
CA ASP A 147 16.89 -38.06 -28.55
C ASP A 147 15.95 -38.82 -27.58
N ALA A 148 15.29 -38.11 -26.66
CA ALA A 148 14.43 -38.69 -25.63
C ALA A 148 12.93 -38.71 -26.00
N GLU A 149 12.56 -39.26 -27.17
CA GLU A 149 11.18 -39.19 -27.69
C GLU A 149 10.10 -39.72 -26.73
N GLU A 150 10.24 -40.93 -26.24
CA GLU A 150 9.25 -41.54 -25.33
C GLU A 150 9.10 -40.73 -24.03
N ARG A 151 10.24 -40.31 -23.46
CA ARG A 151 10.29 -39.50 -22.23
C ARG A 151 9.64 -38.14 -22.46
N ARG A 152 9.90 -37.51 -23.60
CA ARG A 152 9.33 -36.22 -23.98
C ARG A 152 7.81 -36.30 -24.10
N ILE A 153 7.27 -37.33 -24.76
CA ILE A 153 5.81 -37.54 -24.86
C ILE A 153 5.20 -37.74 -23.46
N ALA A 154 5.86 -38.51 -22.59
CA ALA A 154 5.42 -38.71 -21.21
C ALA A 154 5.40 -37.40 -20.41
N ILE A 155 6.43 -36.55 -20.55
CA ILE A 155 6.48 -35.22 -19.91
C ILE A 155 5.42 -34.28 -20.46
N MET A 156 5.19 -34.24 -21.78
CA MET A 156 4.12 -33.44 -22.38
C MET A 156 2.74 -33.87 -21.85
N SER A 157 2.50 -35.18 -21.75
CA SER A 157 1.26 -35.72 -21.16
C SER A 157 1.14 -35.41 -19.66
N GLY A 158 2.25 -35.49 -18.92
CA GLY A 158 2.33 -35.11 -17.52
C GLY A 158 1.96 -33.65 -17.30
N LEU A 159 2.61 -32.73 -18.02
CA LEU A 159 2.31 -31.29 -18.00
C LEU A 159 0.83 -31.02 -18.34
N ALA A 160 0.28 -31.67 -19.37
CA ALA A 160 -1.12 -31.51 -19.72
C ALA A 160 -2.08 -31.94 -18.59
N ARG A 161 -1.70 -32.97 -17.80
CA ARG A 161 -2.47 -33.43 -16.63
C ARG A 161 -2.27 -32.56 -15.40
N MET A 162 -1.13 -31.90 -15.26
CA MET A 162 -0.91 -30.88 -14.23
C MET A 162 -1.78 -29.64 -14.47
N GLY A 163 -2.19 -29.39 -15.71
CA GLY A 163 -3.28 -28.47 -16.03
C GLY A 163 -2.86 -26.99 -15.99
N SER A 164 -3.70 -26.15 -15.39
CA SER A 164 -3.55 -24.69 -15.42
C SER A 164 -2.30 -24.17 -14.71
N ASP A 165 -1.76 -24.92 -13.75
CA ASP A 165 -0.69 -24.44 -12.88
C ASP A 165 0.63 -24.30 -13.66
N VAL A 166 0.83 -25.10 -14.70
CA VAL A 166 2.06 -25.09 -15.51
C VAL A 166 1.99 -24.10 -16.69
N VAL A 167 0.88 -23.39 -16.88
CA VAL A 167 0.65 -22.56 -18.08
C VAL A 167 1.59 -21.37 -18.16
N LEU A 168 1.74 -20.59 -17.08
CA LEU A 168 2.59 -19.40 -17.06
C LEU A 168 4.08 -19.70 -17.29
N PRO A 169 4.71 -20.67 -16.59
CA PRO A 169 6.09 -21.03 -16.90
C PRO A 169 6.27 -21.58 -18.33
N LEU A 170 5.28 -22.29 -18.87
CA LEU A 170 5.32 -22.75 -20.26
C LEU A 170 5.18 -21.60 -21.27
N ILE A 171 4.36 -20.58 -20.97
CA ILE A 171 4.27 -19.37 -21.80
C ILE A 171 5.63 -18.69 -21.92
N GLU A 172 6.35 -18.53 -20.80
CA GLU A 172 7.69 -17.95 -20.79
C GLU A 172 8.69 -18.83 -21.58
N ALA A 173 8.58 -20.15 -21.51
CA ALA A 173 9.44 -21.06 -22.27
C ALA A 173 9.28 -20.95 -23.81
N LEU A 174 8.23 -20.29 -24.31
CA LEU A 174 8.11 -19.95 -25.74
C LEU A 174 9.13 -18.90 -26.19
N ASP A 175 9.82 -18.21 -25.28
CA ASP A 175 10.91 -17.28 -25.62
C ASP A 175 12.29 -17.95 -25.71
N SER A 176 12.34 -19.28 -25.59
CA SER A 176 13.56 -20.05 -25.85
C SER A 176 14.09 -19.86 -27.26
N SER A 177 15.42 -19.76 -27.40
CA SER A 177 16.07 -19.79 -28.71
C SER A 177 15.97 -21.16 -29.39
N ASP A 178 15.70 -22.24 -28.64
CA ASP A 178 15.53 -23.59 -29.17
C ASP A 178 14.15 -23.78 -29.81
N GLU A 179 14.13 -23.84 -31.16
CA GLU A 179 12.94 -24.08 -31.98
C GLU A 179 12.18 -25.36 -31.61
N TYR A 180 12.91 -26.41 -31.20
CA TYR A 180 12.34 -27.71 -30.88
C TYR A 180 11.58 -27.63 -29.56
N LEU A 181 12.17 -26.97 -28.57
CA LEU A 181 11.50 -26.66 -27.31
C LEU A 181 10.24 -25.83 -27.55
N ARG A 182 10.34 -24.71 -28.29
CA ARG A 182 9.18 -23.84 -28.58
C ARG A 182 8.02 -24.61 -29.21
N ARG A 183 8.31 -25.48 -30.18
CA ARG A 183 7.29 -26.33 -30.83
C ARG A 183 6.60 -27.27 -29.84
N ASN A 184 7.36 -27.95 -28.99
CA ASN A 184 6.81 -28.91 -28.02
C ASN A 184 6.03 -28.22 -26.91
N VAL A 185 6.49 -27.03 -26.48
CA VAL A 185 5.78 -26.17 -25.53
C VAL A 185 4.46 -25.70 -26.13
N ALA A 186 4.45 -25.18 -27.36
CA ALA A 186 3.24 -24.75 -28.05
C ALA A 186 2.22 -25.88 -28.16
N PHE A 187 2.66 -27.09 -28.55
CA PHE A 187 1.80 -28.26 -28.59
C PHE A 187 1.22 -28.60 -27.20
N THR A 188 2.05 -28.60 -26.16
CA THR A 188 1.62 -28.89 -24.78
C THR A 188 0.58 -27.88 -24.28
N LEU A 189 0.80 -26.58 -24.51
CA LEU A 189 -0.16 -25.52 -24.19
C LEU A 189 -1.51 -25.74 -24.91
N GLY A 190 -1.48 -26.16 -26.18
CA GLY A 190 -2.69 -26.50 -26.93
C GLY A 190 -3.45 -27.73 -26.41
N TYR A 191 -2.80 -28.66 -25.71
CA TYR A 191 -3.48 -29.77 -25.03
C TYR A 191 -4.06 -29.36 -23.67
N ILE A 192 -3.42 -28.42 -22.99
CA ILE A 192 -3.96 -27.84 -21.75
C ILE A 192 -5.22 -27.02 -22.07
N GLY A 193 -5.21 -26.26 -23.17
CA GLY A 193 -6.39 -25.51 -23.63
C GLY A 193 -6.67 -24.25 -22.81
N ASP A 194 -5.70 -23.74 -22.05
CA ASP A 194 -5.89 -22.56 -21.19
C ASP A 194 -5.80 -21.25 -22.00
N PRO A 195 -6.84 -20.39 -21.98
CA PRO A 195 -6.86 -19.14 -22.74
C PRO A 195 -5.75 -18.15 -22.40
N ARG A 196 -5.10 -18.27 -21.23
CA ARG A 196 -3.96 -17.42 -20.87
C ARG A 196 -2.78 -17.58 -21.84
N ALA A 197 -2.69 -18.71 -22.53
CA ALA A 197 -1.67 -18.95 -23.55
C ALA A 197 -1.93 -18.25 -24.88
N ASN A 198 -3.16 -17.78 -25.13
CA ASN A 198 -3.57 -17.35 -26.47
C ASN A 198 -2.72 -16.23 -27.05
N ALA A 199 -2.38 -15.21 -26.25
CA ALA A 199 -1.59 -14.08 -26.71
C ALA A 199 -0.18 -14.50 -27.16
N ALA A 200 0.48 -15.36 -26.37
CA ALA A 200 1.80 -15.89 -26.69
C ALA A 200 1.77 -16.85 -27.88
N LEU A 201 0.76 -17.72 -27.97
CA LEU A 201 0.57 -18.62 -29.10
C LEU A 201 0.30 -17.83 -30.39
N ALA A 202 -0.49 -16.77 -30.35
CA ALA A 202 -0.73 -15.89 -31.50
C ALA A 202 0.56 -15.23 -31.98
N ARG A 203 1.39 -14.73 -31.05
CA ARG A 203 2.71 -14.16 -31.38
C ARG A 203 3.61 -15.17 -32.08
N VAL A 204 3.74 -16.37 -31.51
CA VAL A 204 4.55 -17.46 -32.09
C VAL A 204 4.01 -17.86 -33.47
N ALA A 205 2.70 -18.05 -33.60
CA ALA A 205 2.07 -18.42 -34.87
C ALA A 205 2.33 -17.38 -35.98
N ALA A 206 2.34 -16.09 -35.64
CA ALA A 206 2.53 -15.01 -36.59
C ALA A 206 3.99 -14.83 -37.03
N SER A 207 4.95 -14.93 -36.11
CA SER A 207 6.29 -14.38 -36.32
C SER A 207 7.47 -15.30 -35.94
N ASP A 208 7.22 -16.53 -35.49
CA ASP A 208 8.33 -17.44 -35.15
C ASP A 208 9.18 -17.80 -36.39
N SER A 209 10.49 -17.97 -36.20
CA SER A 209 11.42 -18.34 -37.28
C SER A 209 11.21 -19.78 -37.77
N ASP A 210 10.85 -20.70 -36.88
CA ASP A 210 10.64 -22.12 -37.20
C ASP A 210 9.20 -22.36 -37.68
N SER A 211 9.06 -22.99 -38.86
CA SER A 211 7.75 -23.27 -39.44
C SER A 211 6.91 -24.26 -38.65
N GLY A 212 7.54 -25.25 -38.02
CA GLY A 212 6.88 -26.22 -37.15
C GLY A 212 6.37 -25.59 -35.86
N ALA A 213 7.12 -24.65 -35.27
CA ALA A 213 6.68 -23.85 -34.12
C ALA A 213 5.47 -22.98 -34.50
N ARG A 214 5.50 -22.29 -35.65
CA ARG A 214 4.35 -21.53 -36.16
C ARG A 214 3.10 -22.40 -36.33
N THR A 215 3.24 -23.56 -36.98
CA THR A 215 2.11 -24.50 -37.18
C THR A 215 1.58 -25.03 -35.86
N ALA A 216 2.45 -25.46 -34.95
CA ALA A 216 2.04 -25.97 -33.64
C ALA A 216 1.31 -24.88 -32.83
N ALA A 217 1.82 -23.65 -32.83
CA ALA A 217 1.19 -22.53 -32.13
C ALA A 217 -0.16 -22.16 -32.74
N GLY A 218 -0.31 -22.16 -34.07
CA GLY A 218 -1.59 -21.92 -34.72
C GLY A 218 -2.65 -22.97 -34.38
N GLN A 219 -2.27 -24.25 -34.36
CA GLN A 219 -3.16 -25.35 -33.94
C GLN A 219 -3.51 -25.27 -32.45
N ALA A 220 -2.54 -24.92 -31.60
CA ALA A 220 -2.77 -24.74 -30.18
C ALA A 220 -3.72 -23.55 -29.90
N LEU A 221 -3.54 -22.45 -30.62
CA LEU A 221 -4.38 -21.26 -30.54
C LEU A 221 -5.85 -21.56 -30.89
N GLU A 222 -6.09 -22.36 -31.93
CA GLU A 222 -7.44 -22.82 -32.30
C GLU A 222 -8.08 -23.63 -31.16
N ARG A 223 -7.33 -24.52 -30.51
CA ARG A 223 -7.83 -25.33 -29.38
C ARG A 223 -8.13 -24.51 -28.14
N CYS A 224 -7.31 -23.49 -27.87
CA CYS A 224 -7.54 -22.57 -26.75
C CYS A 224 -8.60 -21.49 -27.07
N GLY A 225 -9.11 -21.43 -28.32
CA GLY A 225 -10.16 -20.51 -28.74
C GLY A 225 -9.71 -19.04 -28.89
N GLY A 226 -8.42 -18.80 -29.18
CA GLY A 226 -7.86 -17.46 -29.33
C GLY A 226 -7.91 -16.90 -30.76
N SER A 227 -7.78 -15.57 -30.88
CA SER A 227 -7.67 -14.86 -32.18
C SER A 227 -6.22 -14.83 -32.69
N THR A 228 -6.01 -14.63 -33.99
CA THR A 228 -4.65 -14.46 -34.55
C THR A 228 -4.01 -13.09 -34.25
N ASP A 229 -4.78 -12.11 -33.75
CA ASP A 229 -4.24 -10.80 -33.37
C ASP A 229 -3.54 -10.87 -32.00
N ALA A 230 -2.21 -11.03 -32.03
CA ALA A 230 -1.42 -11.12 -30.81
C ALA A 230 -1.45 -9.83 -29.98
N VAL A 231 -1.47 -8.65 -30.61
CA VAL A 231 -1.46 -7.36 -29.90
C VAL A 231 -2.75 -7.19 -29.13
N GLU A 232 -3.90 -7.36 -29.79
CA GLU A 232 -5.22 -7.28 -29.15
C GLU A 232 -5.33 -8.27 -27.97
N GLN A 233 -4.85 -9.50 -28.17
CA GLN A 233 -4.88 -10.50 -27.12
C GLN A 233 -3.99 -10.17 -25.91
N TYR A 234 -2.79 -9.62 -26.12
CA TYR A 234 -1.95 -9.18 -25.02
C TYR A 234 -2.56 -7.97 -24.28
N LEU A 235 -3.18 -7.03 -25.00
CA LEU A 235 -3.89 -5.90 -24.38
C LEU A 235 -5.07 -6.38 -23.51
N ALA A 236 -5.88 -7.30 -24.03
CA ALA A 236 -7.00 -7.89 -23.30
C ALA A 236 -6.53 -8.71 -22.10
N LEU A 237 -5.46 -9.50 -22.26
CA LEU A 237 -4.85 -10.27 -21.18
C LEU A 237 -4.30 -9.37 -20.07
N GLY A 238 -3.61 -8.29 -20.43
CA GLY A 238 -3.12 -7.29 -19.49
C GLY A 238 -4.26 -6.63 -18.71
N ALA A 239 -5.36 -6.29 -19.38
CA ALA A 239 -6.54 -5.72 -18.73
C ALA A 239 -7.20 -6.72 -17.77
N ALA A 240 -7.30 -8.00 -18.18
CA ALA A 240 -7.86 -9.06 -17.36
C ALA A 240 -7.01 -9.35 -16.10
N TYR A 241 -5.67 -9.33 -16.22
CA TYR A 241 -4.77 -9.48 -15.07
C TYR A 241 -4.85 -8.29 -14.12
N TYR A 242 -4.86 -7.07 -14.66
CA TYR A 242 -4.96 -5.85 -13.86
C TYR A 242 -6.27 -5.79 -13.06
N GLY A 243 -7.38 -6.12 -13.71
CA GLY A 243 -8.70 -6.19 -13.08
C GLY A 243 -8.95 -7.46 -12.28
N GLU A 244 -7.94 -8.32 -12.11
CA GLU A 244 -8.01 -9.59 -11.38
C GLU A 244 -9.23 -10.44 -11.78
N SER A 245 -9.50 -10.53 -13.09
CA SER A 245 -10.63 -11.29 -13.61
C SER A 245 -10.50 -12.78 -13.28
N ASP A 246 -11.57 -13.40 -12.78
CA ASP A 246 -11.65 -14.84 -12.51
C ASP A 246 -11.25 -15.72 -13.70
N SER A 247 -11.38 -15.20 -14.92
CA SER A 247 -10.97 -15.90 -16.16
C SER A 247 -9.46 -16.19 -16.21
N VAL A 248 -8.63 -15.32 -15.63
CA VAL A 248 -7.17 -15.41 -15.66
C VAL A 248 -6.55 -15.57 -14.26
N LEU A 249 -7.23 -15.10 -13.21
CA LEU A 249 -6.78 -15.10 -11.81
C LEU A 249 -7.89 -15.52 -10.84
N ALA A 250 -8.45 -16.73 -11.02
CA ALA A 250 -9.31 -17.33 -10.00
C ALA A 250 -8.56 -17.47 -8.64
N PRO A 251 -9.27 -17.52 -7.49
CA PRO A 251 -8.64 -17.51 -6.15
C PRO A 251 -7.53 -18.54 -5.88
N HIS A 252 -7.50 -19.65 -6.63
CA HIS A 252 -6.53 -20.74 -6.53
C HIS A 252 -5.40 -20.66 -7.57
N ARG A 253 -5.40 -19.66 -8.46
CA ARG A 253 -4.41 -19.49 -9.54
C ARG A 253 -3.35 -18.42 -9.23
N TYR A 254 -3.41 -17.82 -8.05
CA TYR A 254 -2.37 -16.92 -7.57
C TYR A 254 -1.11 -17.74 -7.26
N SER A 255 0.04 -17.16 -7.61
CA SER A 255 1.35 -17.69 -7.26
C SER A 255 2.12 -16.67 -6.41
N ASP A 256 3.13 -17.17 -5.71
CA ASP A 256 4.12 -16.37 -4.99
C ASP A 256 5.34 -16.03 -5.86
N VAL A 257 5.33 -16.43 -7.14
CA VAL A 257 6.40 -16.16 -8.11
C VAL A 257 5.87 -15.76 -9.48
N VAL A 258 6.64 -14.94 -10.18
CA VAL A 258 6.43 -14.70 -11.61
C VAL A 258 7.62 -15.25 -12.41
N TRP A 259 7.33 -16.09 -13.39
CA TRP A 259 8.31 -16.79 -14.23
C TRP A 259 8.98 -15.87 -15.23
N LYS A 260 10.19 -16.18 -15.69
CA LYS A 260 10.87 -15.49 -16.79
C LYS A 260 11.73 -16.46 -17.57
N TRP A 261 11.91 -16.20 -18.85
CA TRP A 261 12.94 -16.84 -19.65
C TRP A 261 14.15 -15.92 -19.81
N GLU A 262 15.26 -16.22 -19.12
CA GLU A 262 16.48 -15.41 -19.13
C GLU A 262 17.71 -16.33 -19.22
N ASP A 263 18.73 -15.94 -20.00
CA ASP A 263 19.98 -16.69 -20.20
C ASP A 263 19.79 -18.17 -20.60
N GLY A 264 18.76 -18.44 -21.41
CA GLY A 264 18.43 -19.78 -21.90
C GLY A 264 17.85 -20.71 -20.84
N LYS A 265 17.39 -20.16 -19.71
CA LYS A 265 16.80 -20.92 -18.60
C LYS A 265 15.50 -20.26 -18.15
N LEU A 266 14.61 -21.11 -17.61
CA LEU A 266 13.39 -20.66 -16.97
C LEU A 266 13.68 -20.30 -15.50
N THR A 267 13.65 -19.03 -15.15
CA THR A 267 13.84 -18.50 -13.79
C THR A 267 12.52 -17.98 -13.23
N SER A 268 12.46 -17.71 -11.93
CA SER A 268 11.28 -17.12 -11.30
C SER A 268 11.71 -16.06 -10.29
N VAL A 269 10.82 -15.12 -10.07
CA VAL A 269 11.06 -13.96 -9.21
C VAL A 269 9.89 -13.82 -8.25
N ASP A 270 10.18 -13.56 -6.98
CA ASP A 270 9.17 -13.46 -5.93
C ASP A 270 8.20 -12.31 -6.18
N ALA A 271 6.92 -12.60 -5.99
CA ALA A 271 5.83 -11.65 -6.10
C ALA A 271 5.00 -11.63 -4.83
N LEU A 272 4.72 -10.43 -4.33
CA LEU A 272 3.72 -10.25 -3.29
C LEU A 272 2.36 -10.54 -3.90
N ARG A 273 1.53 -11.32 -3.23
CA ARG A 273 0.25 -11.80 -3.77
C ARG A 273 -0.65 -10.69 -4.30
N PHE A 274 -0.72 -9.55 -3.61
CA PHE A 274 -1.53 -8.38 -4.00
C PHE A 274 -0.95 -7.59 -5.21
N LEU A 275 0.28 -7.90 -5.62
CA LEU A 275 0.95 -7.36 -6.80
C LEU A 275 1.03 -8.37 -7.96
N TYR A 276 0.61 -9.62 -7.73
CA TYR A 276 0.72 -10.67 -8.73
C TYR A 276 -0.03 -10.33 -10.03
N GLY A 277 -1.28 -9.85 -9.92
CA GLY A 277 -2.06 -9.38 -11.07
C GLY A 277 -1.41 -8.21 -11.80
N PRO A 278 -1.08 -7.09 -11.11
CA PRO A 278 -0.35 -5.97 -11.70
C PRO A 278 0.97 -6.36 -12.40
N GLU A 279 1.77 -7.27 -11.84
CA GLU A 279 3.01 -7.75 -12.43
C GLU A 279 2.77 -8.52 -13.74
N LEU A 280 1.80 -9.45 -13.75
CA LEU A 280 1.40 -10.17 -14.96
C LEU A 280 0.80 -9.22 -16.02
N ALA A 281 0.05 -8.21 -15.58
CA ALA A 281 -0.51 -7.19 -16.46
C ALA A 281 0.60 -6.39 -17.16
N LYS A 282 1.58 -5.88 -16.42
CA LYS A 282 2.74 -5.16 -16.98
C LYS A 282 3.43 -5.98 -18.06
N ARG A 283 3.70 -7.26 -17.79
CA ARG A 283 4.35 -8.17 -18.75
C ARG A 283 3.54 -8.35 -20.02
N ALA A 284 2.23 -8.58 -19.90
CA ALA A 284 1.36 -8.67 -21.07
C ALA A 284 1.40 -7.38 -21.91
N TYR A 285 1.37 -6.21 -21.27
CA TYR A 285 1.48 -4.94 -21.97
C TYR A 285 2.87 -4.71 -22.59
N TYR A 286 3.96 -5.12 -21.95
CA TYR A 286 5.30 -5.08 -22.55
C TYR A 286 5.41 -5.99 -23.78
N HIS A 287 4.78 -7.17 -23.77
CA HIS A 287 4.70 -8.01 -24.97
C HIS A 287 3.87 -7.34 -26.09
N ALA A 288 2.74 -6.70 -25.75
CA ALA A 288 1.98 -5.92 -26.73
C ALA A 288 2.83 -4.78 -27.33
N LEU A 289 3.57 -4.06 -26.49
CA LEU A 289 4.44 -2.95 -26.91
C LEU A 289 5.61 -3.44 -27.79
N ALA A 290 6.19 -4.60 -27.49
CA ALA A 290 7.24 -5.19 -28.32
C ALA A 290 6.75 -5.53 -29.73
N LEU A 291 5.47 -5.88 -29.87
CA LEU A 291 4.83 -6.18 -31.16
C LEU A 291 4.32 -4.93 -31.88
N ALA A 292 3.89 -3.91 -31.12
CA ALA A 292 3.40 -2.63 -31.62
C ALA A 292 4.03 -1.48 -30.82
N PRO A 293 5.24 -1.01 -31.20
CA PRO A 293 6.02 -0.02 -30.44
C PRO A 293 5.34 1.35 -30.28
N ASP A 294 4.35 1.66 -31.10
CA ASP A 294 3.54 2.89 -31.07
C ASP A 294 2.17 2.70 -30.38
N SER A 295 1.94 1.54 -29.73
CA SER A 295 0.68 1.22 -29.07
C SER A 295 0.46 2.05 -27.79
N ILE A 296 -0.34 3.11 -27.92
CA ILE A 296 -0.81 3.91 -26.78
C ILE A 296 -1.49 3.04 -25.71
N PRO A 297 -2.38 2.08 -26.03
CA PRO A 297 -2.98 1.21 -25.02
C PRO A 297 -1.95 0.36 -24.24
N ALA A 298 -0.87 -0.09 -24.89
CA ALA A 298 0.17 -0.85 -24.21
C ALA A 298 0.96 0.03 -23.22
N LEU A 299 1.39 1.22 -23.68
CA LEU A 299 2.06 2.21 -22.83
C LEU A 299 1.18 2.63 -21.65
N ALA A 300 -0.11 2.88 -21.89
CA ALA A 300 -1.09 3.23 -20.87
C ALA A 300 -1.25 2.11 -19.83
N GLY A 301 -1.32 0.86 -20.29
CA GLY A 301 -1.41 -0.32 -19.42
C GLY A 301 -0.20 -0.49 -18.50
N ILE A 302 1.01 -0.32 -19.05
CA ILE A 302 2.26 -0.36 -18.27
C ILE A 302 2.25 0.75 -17.22
N ALA A 303 1.99 2.00 -17.63
CA ALA A 303 2.03 3.15 -16.73
C ALA A 303 1.00 3.01 -15.60
N ARG A 304 -0.23 2.59 -15.90
CA ARG A 304 -1.28 2.36 -14.90
C ARG A 304 -0.86 1.31 -13.88
N ALA A 305 -0.34 0.18 -14.35
CA ALA A 305 0.06 -0.92 -13.48
C ALA A 305 1.26 -0.55 -12.59
N ALA A 306 2.27 0.13 -13.14
CA ALA A 306 3.42 0.64 -12.39
C ALA A 306 3.01 1.65 -11.30
N VAL A 307 2.14 2.61 -11.63
CA VAL A 307 1.65 3.60 -10.65
C VAL A 307 0.82 2.94 -9.55
N SER A 308 -0.08 2.02 -9.91
CA SER A 308 -0.92 1.29 -8.94
C SER A 308 -0.06 0.45 -8.00
N GLN A 309 0.93 -0.27 -8.54
CA GLN A 309 1.86 -1.09 -7.78
C GLN A 309 2.64 -0.29 -6.73
N ARG A 310 3.20 0.86 -7.12
CA ARG A 310 3.90 1.73 -6.17
C ARG A 310 2.99 2.24 -5.06
N GLY A 311 1.79 2.71 -5.40
CA GLY A 311 0.83 3.16 -4.38
C GLY A 311 0.42 2.05 -3.41
N ARG A 312 0.19 0.82 -3.90
CA ARG A 312 -0.11 -0.34 -3.05
C ARG A 312 1.08 -0.74 -2.17
N LEU A 313 2.31 -0.64 -2.68
CA LEU A 313 3.53 -0.92 -1.91
C LEU A 313 3.77 0.13 -0.82
N GLU A 314 3.55 1.41 -1.11
CA GLU A 314 3.60 2.49 -0.11
C GLU A 314 2.57 2.25 1.01
N GLU A 315 1.35 1.80 0.67
CA GLU A 315 0.32 1.42 1.64
C GLU A 315 0.70 0.19 2.47
N TRP A 316 1.31 -0.82 1.83
CA TRP A 316 1.82 -2.01 2.49
C TRP A 316 2.96 -1.67 3.46
N ALA A 317 3.94 -0.88 3.03
CA ALA A 317 5.04 -0.42 3.87
C ALA A 317 4.55 0.42 5.05
N ALA A 318 3.58 1.32 4.81
CA ALA A 318 2.98 2.14 5.87
C ALA A 318 2.21 1.33 6.92
N SER A 319 1.78 0.09 6.59
CA SER A 319 1.15 -0.84 7.53
C SER A 319 2.14 -1.81 8.17
N GLY A 320 3.46 -1.56 8.06
CA GLY A 320 4.52 -2.38 8.64
C GLY A 320 4.91 -3.58 7.78
N GLY A 321 4.43 -3.65 6.54
CA GLY A 321 4.79 -4.68 5.59
C GLY A 321 6.22 -4.56 5.07
N ASP A 322 6.90 -5.70 4.91
CA ASP A 322 8.24 -5.74 4.32
C ASP A 322 8.16 -5.54 2.79
N ILE A 323 8.99 -4.62 2.28
CA ILE A 323 9.15 -4.30 0.86
C ILE A 323 10.59 -4.54 0.37
N GLY A 324 11.42 -5.23 1.16
CA GLY A 324 12.79 -5.57 0.78
C GLY A 324 12.88 -6.22 -0.60
N GLY A 325 13.83 -5.76 -1.42
CA GLY A 325 14.07 -6.29 -2.76
C GLY A 325 13.15 -5.73 -3.86
N TRP A 326 12.32 -4.72 -3.56
CA TRP A 326 11.48 -4.03 -4.55
C TRP A 326 12.09 -2.75 -5.13
N ASP A 327 13.20 -2.24 -4.58
CA ASP A 327 13.80 -0.96 -4.96
C ASP A 327 14.11 -0.87 -6.47
N ASP A 328 14.87 -1.83 -7.00
CA ASP A 328 15.26 -1.85 -8.42
C ASP A 328 14.04 -1.95 -9.36
N ARG A 329 12.98 -2.67 -8.93
CA ARG A 329 11.75 -2.81 -9.73
C ARG A 329 10.93 -1.53 -9.72
N LEU A 330 10.84 -0.87 -8.57
CA LEU A 330 10.18 0.42 -8.46
C LEU A 330 10.92 1.48 -9.28
N GLU A 331 12.25 1.50 -9.26
CA GLU A 331 13.03 2.40 -10.11
C GLU A 331 12.74 2.17 -11.61
N ALA A 332 12.71 0.92 -12.05
CA ALA A 332 12.38 0.58 -13.43
C ALA A 332 10.94 1.00 -13.81
N ASP A 333 9.97 0.76 -12.92
CA ASP A 333 8.58 1.18 -13.07
C ASP A 333 8.46 2.71 -13.18
N ASP A 334 9.20 3.45 -12.35
CA ASP A 334 9.25 4.91 -12.36
C ASP A 334 9.76 5.45 -13.69
N LEU A 335 10.86 4.87 -14.20
CA LEU A 335 11.41 5.24 -15.50
C LEU A 335 10.42 4.94 -16.64
N ALA A 336 9.77 3.77 -16.61
CA ALA A 336 8.78 3.40 -17.62
C ALA A 336 7.59 4.38 -17.66
N VAL A 337 7.10 4.79 -16.48
CA VAL A 337 6.01 5.77 -16.35
C VAL A 337 6.40 7.14 -16.94
N GLN A 338 7.64 7.59 -16.73
CA GLN A 338 8.14 8.85 -17.31
C GLN A 338 8.31 8.76 -18.84
N LEU A 339 8.63 7.58 -19.37
CA LEU A 339 8.81 7.35 -20.81
C LEU A 339 7.49 7.15 -21.57
N ALA A 340 6.38 6.85 -20.88
CA ALA A 340 5.10 6.49 -21.52
C ALA A 340 4.50 7.62 -22.39
N GLY A 341 4.80 8.89 -22.07
CA GLY A 341 4.27 10.05 -22.78
C GLY A 341 2.86 10.46 -22.34
N ALA A 342 2.52 11.74 -22.55
CA ALA A 342 1.31 12.34 -21.99
C ALA A 342 0.00 11.70 -22.48
N GLU A 343 -0.08 11.30 -23.75
CA GLU A 343 -1.28 10.68 -24.33
C GLU A 343 -1.59 9.31 -23.70
N ALA A 344 -0.56 8.48 -23.51
CA ALA A 344 -0.71 7.18 -22.86
C ALA A 344 -1.02 7.33 -21.36
N LEU A 345 -0.39 8.28 -20.68
CA LEU A 345 -0.69 8.60 -19.28
C LEU A 345 -2.12 9.09 -19.10
N ASP A 346 -2.65 9.90 -20.02
CA ASP A 346 -4.03 10.37 -19.96
C ASP A 346 -5.03 9.25 -20.26
N THR A 347 -4.72 8.38 -21.23
CA THR A 347 -5.50 7.15 -21.50
C THR A 347 -5.55 6.25 -20.27
N ALA A 348 -4.41 6.04 -19.61
CA ALA A 348 -4.30 5.29 -18.37
C ALA A 348 -5.15 5.91 -17.26
N LEU A 349 -5.15 7.24 -17.14
CA LEU A 349 -5.96 7.97 -16.17
C LEU A 349 -7.45 7.70 -16.45
N GLY A 350 -7.89 7.85 -17.69
CA GLY A 350 -9.27 7.53 -18.09
C GLY A 350 -9.72 6.14 -17.64
N TRP A 351 -8.90 5.11 -17.88
CA TRP A 351 -9.21 3.76 -17.44
C TRP A 351 -9.25 3.61 -15.92
N ALA A 352 -8.36 4.28 -15.19
CA ALA A 352 -8.36 4.26 -13.73
C ALA A 352 -9.64 4.91 -13.17
N LEU A 353 -10.07 6.03 -13.75
CA LEU A 353 -11.32 6.70 -13.39
C LEU A 353 -12.54 5.81 -13.65
N ASP A 354 -12.60 5.15 -14.82
CA ASP A 354 -13.73 4.27 -15.19
C ASP A 354 -13.85 3.05 -14.25
N GLN A 355 -12.73 2.54 -13.76
CA GLN A 355 -12.68 1.40 -12.84
C GLN A 355 -12.76 1.80 -11.36
N GLY A 356 -12.77 3.09 -11.04
CA GLY A 356 -12.77 3.58 -9.65
C GLY A 356 -11.45 3.34 -8.91
N ASP A 357 -10.35 3.12 -9.62
CA ASP A 357 -9.02 2.91 -9.03
C ASP A 357 -8.39 4.24 -8.61
N GLN A 358 -8.66 4.63 -7.36
CA GLN A 358 -8.20 5.91 -6.81
C GLN A 358 -6.68 5.98 -6.64
N VAL A 359 -6.02 4.85 -6.42
CA VAL A 359 -4.56 4.77 -6.23
C VAL A 359 -3.87 5.08 -7.55
N ALA A 360 -4.27 4.38 -8.62
CA ALA A 360 -3.75 4.63 -9.96
C ALA A 360 -4.11 6.04 -10.44
N ALA A 361 -5.35 6.48 -10.27
CA ALA A 361 -5.80 7.81 -10.72
C ALA A 361 -5.01 8.94 -10.04
N SER A 362 -4.85 8.88 -8.72
CA SER A 362 -4.08 9.89 -7.98
C SER A 362 -2.63 9.95 -8.43
N GLY A 363 -1.99 8.80 -8.63
CA GLY A 363 -0.60 8.75 -9.10
C GLY A 363 -0.43 9.22 -10.55
N LEU A 364 -1.36 8.87 -11.44
CA LEU A 364 -1.33 9.30 -12.84
C LEU A 364 -1.53 10.81 -12.97
N CYS A 365 -2.42 11.42 -12.17
CA CYS A 365 -2.54 12.88 -12.08
C CYS A 365 -1.18 13.54 -11.75
N ARG A 366 -0.44 13.00 -10.78
CA ARG A 366 0.89 13.55 -10.39
C ARG A 366 1.87 13.53 -11.55
N VAL A 367 1.97 12.40 -12.26
CA VAL A 367 2.90 12.24 -13.38
C VAL A 367 2.49 13.15 -14.56
N LEU A 368 1.20 13.23 -14.87
CA LEU A 368 0.68 14.11 -15.91
C LEU A 368 0.97 15.59 -15.63
N GLY A 369 0.92 16.01 -14.37
CA GLY A 369 1.24 17.39 -13.97
C GLY A 369 2.63 17.87 -14.40
N SER A 370 3.61 16.96 -14.48
CA SER A 370 4.95 17.22 -15.01
C SER A 370 5.10 16.90 -16.50
N ALA A 371 4.42 15.86 -17.00
CA ALA A 371 4.64 15.35 -18.35
C ALA A 371 3.80 16.06 -19.44
N ALA A 372 2.56 16.45 -19.13
CA ALA A 372 1.64 17.00 -20.13
C ALA A 372 2.00 18.44 -20.53
N GLY A 373 1.84 18.75 -21.82
CA GLY A 373 2.06 20.10 -22.36
C GLY A 373 0.83 21.02 -22.30
N ALA A 374 -0.34 20.48 -21.95
CA ALA A 374 -1.60 21.19 -21.81
C ALA A 374 -2.53 20.38 -20.89
N ALA A 375 -3.65 20.98 -20.47
CA ALA A 375 -4.72 20.25 -19.78
C ALA A 375 -5.24 19.13 -20.69
N THR A 376 -5.49 17.96 -20.11
CA THR A 376 -5.97 16.78 -20.82
C THR A 376 -7.40 16.44 -20.42
N ASP A 377 -8.13 15.77 -21.29
CA ASP A 377 -9.55 15.46 -21.08
C ASP A 377 -9.77 14.66 -19.79
N ASN A 378 -8.92 13.66 -19.49
CA ASN A 378 -9.11 12.87 -18.27
C ASN A 378 -8.60 13.59 -17.00
N LEU A 379 -7.70 14.57 -17.08
CA LEU A 379 -7.40 15.47 -15.96
C LEU A 379 -8.61 16.36 -15.63
N GLU A 380 -9.27 16.92 -16.64
CA GLU A 380 -10.49 17.70 -16.44
C GLU A 380 -11.61 16.83 -15.87
N ARG A 381 -11.73 15.59 -16.36
CA ARG A 381 -12.68 14.59 -15.84
C ARG A 381 -12.39 14.23 -14.39
N ALA A 382 -11.12 14.03 -14.02
CA ALA A 382 -10.69 13.80 -12.64
C ALA A 382 -10.99 15.01 -11.73
N MET A 383 -10.79 16.23 -12.22
CA MET A 383 -11.11 17.48 -11.50
C MET A 383 -12.62 17.62 -11.26
N ALA A 384 -13.45 17.13 -12.17
CA ALA A 384 -14.91 17.14 -12.04
C ALA A 384 -15.46 16.08 -11.06
N MET A 385 -14.64 15.16 -10.54
CA MET A 385 -15.11 14.12 -9.64
C MET A 385 -15.40 14.64 -8.23
N THR A 386 -16.66 14.56 -7.80
CA THR A 386 -17.08 14.91 -6.44
C THR A 386 -16.98 13.75 -5.45
N SER A 387 -16.92 12.51 -5.95
CA SER A 387 -16.87 11.29 -5.13
C SER A 387 -15.50 11.02 -4.48
N SER A 388 -14.41 11.59 -5.01
CA SER A 388 -13.06 11.45 -4.44
C SER A 388 -12.33 12.79 -4.37
N GLY A 389 -12.24 13.34 -3.16
CA GLY A 389 -11.51 14.58 -2.91
C GLY A 389 -10.00 14.45 -3.14
N ALA A 390 -9.43 13.25 -3.00
CA ALA A 390 -8.02 13.00 -3.26
C ALA A 390 -7.69 13.11 -4.75
N VAL A 391 -8.44 12.38 -5.60
CA VAL A 391 -8.26 12.41 -7.06
C VAL A 391 -8.50 13.82 -7.61
N ARG A 392 -9.57 14.50 -7.15
CA ARG A 392 -9.86 15.89 -7.53
C ARG A 392 -8.74 16.85 -7.14
N GLY A 393 -8.20 16.72 -5.93
CA GLY A 393 -7.08 17.54 -5.47
C GLY A 393 -5.80 17.29 -6.26
N GLU A 394 -5.48 16.03 -6.59
CA GLU A 394 -4.33 15.68 -7.42
C GLU A 394 -4.45 16.23 -8.85
N ALA A 395 -5.64 16.11 -9.45
CA ALA A 395 -5.92 16.69 -10.76
C ALA A 395 -5.76 18.22 -10.74
N ALA A 396 -6.22 18.90 -9.67
CA ALA A 396 -6.08 20.34 -9.54
C ALA A 396 -4.59 20.76 -9.41
N VAL A 397 -3.78 20.02 -8.65
CA VAL A 397 -2.33 20.24 -8.57
C VAL A 397 -1.67 20.03 -9.93
N ALA A 398 -2.06 19.00 -10.67
CA ALA A 398 -1.53 18.71 -12.00
C ALA A 398 -1.86 19.83 -13.00
N LEU A 399 -3.12 20.26 -13.07
CA LEU A 399 -3.58 21.35 -13.94
C LEU A 399 -2.87 22.68 -13.61
N ALA A 400 -2.67 22.98 -12.32
CA ALA A 400 -1.93 24.15 -11.91
C ALA A 400 -0.44 24.09 -12.28
N SER A 401 0.19 22.92 -12.12
CA SER A 401 1.58 22.69 -12.55
C SER A 401 1.73 22.89 -14.06
N ILE A 402 0.83 22.32 -14.86
CA ILE A 402 0.79 22.50 -16.30
C ILE A 402 0.65 24.00 -16.62
N GLY A 403 -0.37 24.66 -16.06
CA GLY A 403 -0.63 26.07 -16.33
C GLY A 403 0.53 26.99 -15.95
N ASN A 404 1.21 26.72 -14.83
CA ASN A 404 2.38 27.47 -14.43
C ASN A 404 3.57 27.28 -15.40
N ARG A 405 3.83 26.06 -15.88
CA ARG A 405 4.92 25.79 -16.84
C ARG A 405 4.62 26.36 -18.23
N THR A 406 3.37 26.24 -18.68
CA THR A 406 2.93 26.65 -20.03
C THR A 406 2.49 28.12 -20.07
N HIS A 407 2.47 28.80 -18.93
CA HIS A 407 1.96 30.16 -18.74
C HIS A 407 0.48 30.31 -19.14
N SER A 408 -0.30 29.21 -19.07
CA SER A 408 -1.74 29.24 -19.26
C SER A 408 -2.47 29.50 -17.94
N ARG A 409 -3.59 30.24 -18.02
CA ARG A 409 -4.42 30.54 -16.84
C ARG A 409 -5.11 29.29 -16.33
N ALA A 410 -5.02 29.01 -15.03
CA ALA A 410 -5.80 27.95 -14.41
C ALA A 410 -7.26 28.40 -14.22
N SER A 411 -8.20 27.45 -14.27
CA SER A 411 -9.63 27.74 -14.11
C SER A 411 -9.99 28.10 -12.65
N ALA A 412 -11.13 28.75 -12.45
CA ALA A 412 -11.63 29.05 -11.10
C ALA A 412 -11.92 27.78 -10.30
N GLU A 413 -12.41 26.73 -10.98
CA GLU A 413 -12.66 25.41 -10.40
C GLU A 413 -11.35 24.75 -9.93
N THR A 414 -10.27 24.91 -10.68
CA THR A 414 -8.93 24.43 -10.30
C THR A 414 -8.46 25.14 -9.03
N VAL A 415 -8.60 26.48 -8.98
CA VAL A 415 -8.25 27.27 -7.79
C VAL A 415 -9.08 26.87 -6.57
N SER A 416 -10.39 26.65 -6.74
CA SER A 416 -11.27 26.17 -5.66
C SER A 416 -10.84 24.78 -5.17
N ALA A 417 -10.59 23.85 -6.08
CA ALA A 417 -10.16 22.49 -5.73
C ALA A 417 -8.80 22.47 -5.01
N LEU A 418 -7.86 23.34 -5.40
CA LEU A 418 -6.60 23.53 -4.66
C LEU A 418 -6.83 24.09 -3.25
N ALA A 419 -7.70 25.09 -3.12
CA ALA A 419 -8.03 25.69 -1.83
C ALA A 419 -8.69 24.66 -0.90
N GLU A 420 -9.64 23.88 -1.42
CA GLU A 420 -10.28 22.76 -0.74
C GLU A 420 -9.24 21.70 -0.32
N ALA A 421 -8.31 21.32 -1.20
CA ALA A 421 -7.28 20.33 -0.90
C ALA A 421 -6.27 20.82 0.16
N ALA A 422 -5.85 22.08 0.10
CA ALA A 422 -4.97 22.70 1.09
C ALA A 422 -5.64 22.77 2.47
N ALA A 423 -6.90 23.17 2.50
CA ALA A 423 -7.70 23.27 3.72
C ALA A 423 -8.26 21.91 4.21
N ARG A 424 -8.19 20.86 3.39
CA ARG A 424 -8.78 19.55 3.71
C ARG A 424 -8.19 19.00 5.00
N ARG A 425 -9.08 18.77 5.96
CA ARG A 425 -8.79 18.09 7.22
C ARG A 425 -9.33 16.67 7.12
N VAL A 426 -8.51 15.70 7.47
CA VAL A 426 -9.00 14.35 7.77
C VAL A 426 -9.51 14.42 9.20
N MET A 427 -10.83 14.47 9.36
CA MET A 427 -11.47 14.48 10.67
C MET A 427 -11.15 13.17 11.37
N ARG A 428 -10.67 13.24 12.61
CA ARG A 428 -10.52 12.05 13.44
C ARG A 428 -11.85 11.77 14.13
N ILE A 429 -12.30 10.53 14.18
CA ILE A 429 -13.48 10.12 14.93
C ILE A 429 -13.01 9.25 16.08
N GLY A 430 -13.14 9.74 17.31
CA GLY A 430 -12.97 8.91 18.51
C GLY A 430 -14.32 8.50 19.08
N ALA A 431 -14.32 7.49 19.95
CA ALA A 431 -15.46 7.21 20.81
C ALA A 431 -15.03 7.02 22.26
N ILE A 432 -15.82 7.55 23.18
CA ILE A 432 -15.69 7.34 24.62
C ILE A 432 -16.86 6.48 25.06
N ILE A 433 -16.60 5.35 25.69
CA ILE A 433 -17.58 4.52 26.38
C ILE A 433 -17.33 4.69 27.89
N ASP A 434 -18.09 5.58 28.51
CA ASP A 434 -17.94 5.91 29.93
C ASP A 434 -19.28 6.38 30.51
N SER A 435 -19.62 5.86 31.69
CA SER A 435 -20.85 6.19 32.41
C SER A 435 -20.75 7.52 33.18
N ASP A 436 -19.53 7.98 33.44
CA ASP A 436 -19.25 9.27 34.05
C ASP A 436 -19.33 10.37 32.99
N ARG A 437 -20.38 11.18 33.11
CA ARG A 437 -20.68 12.25 32.16
C ARG A 437 -19.66 13.38 32.23
N ASP A 438 -19.22 13.77 33.41
CA ASP A 438 -18.32 14.90 33.59
C ASP A 438 -16.93 14.56 33.06
N ARG A 439 -16.45 13.33 33.32
CA ARG A 439 -15.20 12.83 32.74
C ARG A 439 -15.29 12.66 31.22
N SER A 440 -16.41 12.14 30.71
CA SER A 440 -16.65 12.04 29.27
C SER A 440 -16.64 13.40 28.58
N GLU A 441 -17.27 14.42 29.17
CA GLU A 441 -17.31 15.78 28.65
C GLU A 441 -15.91 16.43 28.68
N ALA A 442 -15.14 16.23 29.75
CA ALA A 442 -13.77 16.73 29.86
C ALA A 442 -12.82 16.08 28.84
N LEU A 443 -12.84 14.74 28.71
CA LEU A 443 -12.04 14.03 27.72
C LEU A 443 -12.47 14.35 26.29
N SER A 444 -13.78 14.48 26.05
CA SER A 444 -14.30 14.90 24.74
C SER A 444 -13.80 16.31 24.36
N SER A 445 -13.78 17.25 25.30
CA SER A 445 -13.22 18.59 25.07
C SER A 445 -11.72 18.53 24.77
N LEU A 446 -10.95 17.82 25.59
CA LEU A 446 -9.49 17.70 25.44
C LEU A 446 -9.08 17.03 24.12
N LEU A 447 -9.76 15.95 23.73
CA LEU A 447 -9.54 15.30 22.44
C LEU A 447 -10.07 16.15 21.27
N GLY A 448 -11.14 16.92 21.50
CA GLY A 448 -11.65 17.92 20.57
C GLY A 448 -10.62 18.99 20.22
N ASP A 449 -9.89 19.49 21.23
CA ASP A 449 -8.78 20.44 21.05
C ASP A 449 -7.62 19.82 20.24
N GLN A 450 -7.46 18.49 20.29
CA GLN A 450 -6.51 17.73 19.45
C GLN A 450 -7.06 17.38 18.05
N GLY A 451 -8.26 17.86 17.71
CA GLY A 451 -8.90 17.69 16.40
C GLY A 451 -9.66 16.37 16.23
N LEU A 452 -10.05 15.70 17.33
CA LEU A 452 -10.93 14.53 17.29
C LEU A 452 -12.39 14.93 17.47
N PHE A 453 -13.25 14.40 16.61
CA PHE A 453 -14.69 14.37 16.82
C PHE A 453 -15.06 13.17 17.68
N ILE A 454 -15.54 13.41 18.90
CA ILE A 454 -15.77 12.35 19.88
C ILE A 454 -17.25 12.00 20.01
N ASN A 455 -17.56 10.71 19.82
CA ASN A 455 -18.88 10.15 20.15
C ASN A 455 -18.86 9.56 21.57
N CYS A 456 -19.68 10.08 22.46
CA CYS A 456 -19.76 9.56 23.84
C CYS A 456 -20.94 8.60 24.01
N TYR A 457 -20.70 7.48 24.70
CA TYR A 457 -21.66 6.44 25.02
C TYR A 457 -21.62 6.15 26.51
N ASN A 458 -22.79 6.08 27.14
CA ASN A 458 -22.92 5.94 28.60
C ASN A 458 -23.06 4.49 29.11
N SER A 459 -22.91 3.50 28.22
CA SER A 459 -22.95 2.08 28.55
C SER A 459 -22.18 1.27 27.50
N GLY A 460 -21.65 0.11 27.90
CA GLY A 460 -20.89 -0.79 27.03
C GLY A 460 -21.72 -1.28 25.84
N GLY A 461 -22.95 -1.74 26.08
CA GLY A 461 -23.82 -2.26 25.01
C GLY A 461 -24.19 -1.19 23.97
N ARG A 462 -24.44 0.05 24.41
CA ARG A 462 -24.69 1.18 23.49
C ARG A 462 -23.43 1.60 22.75
N GLY A 463 -22.27 1.57 23.41
CA GLY A 463 -20.97 1.86 22.81
C GLY A 463 -20.67 0.91 21.67
N ILE A 464 -20.75 -0.41 21.90
CA ILE A 464 -20.50 -1.44 20.87
C ILE A 464 -21.45 -1.25 19.67
N ALA A 465 -22.75 -1.09 19.93
CA ALA A 465 -23.73 -0.90 18.85
C ALA A 465 -23.49 0.40 18.06
N GLY A 466 -23.14 1.48 18.75
CA GLY A 466 -22.82 2.77 18.15
C GLY A 466 -21.59 2.72 17.26
N ILE A 467 -20.48 2.16 17.76
CA ILE A 467 -19.22 2.04 17.02
C ILE A 467 -19.43 1.21 15.75
N ARG A 468 -20.17 0.10 15.82
CA ARG A 468 -20.47 -0.75 14.64
C ARG A 468 -21.32 -0.07 13.56
N SER A 469 -21.94 1.07 13.86
CA SER A 469 -22.80 1.85 12.95
C SER A 469 -22.09 3.03 12.29
N ILE A 470 -20.85 3.32 12.69
CA ILE A 470 -20.05 4.42 12.15
C ILE A 470 -19.00 3.82 11.19
N PRO A 471 -18.81 4.41 10.00
CA PRO A 471 -17.96 3.82 8.97
C PRO A 471 -16.48 3.72 9.35
N HIS A 472 -15.96 4.61 10.19
CA HIS A 472 -14.58 4.58 10.68
C HIS A 472 -14.47 5.23 12.07
N VAL A 473 -13.78 4.56 12.99
CA VAL A 473 -13.43 5.09 14.32
C VAL A 473 -11.94 4.85 14.52
N ASP A 474 -11.24 5.92 14.89
CA ASP A 474 -9.79 5.99 14.94
C ASP A 474 -9.24 5.66 16.34
N LEU A 475 -10.04 5.88 17.39
CA LEU A 475 -9.64 5.63 18.77
C LEU A 475 -10.86 5.33 19.64
N LEU A 476 -10.73 4.32 20.51
CA LEU A 476 -11.73 3.99 21.51
C LEU A 476 -11.18 4.21 22.91
N LEU A 477 -11.89 4.98 23.73
CA LEU A 477 -11.63 5.11 25.15
C LEU A 477 -12.74 4.37 25.90
N VAL A 478 -12.40 3.40 26.75
CA VAL A 478 -13.39 2.56 27.43
C VAL A 478 -13.14 2.56 28.93
N ALA A 479 -14.12 2.99 29.71
CA ALA A 479 -14.00 3.03 31.17
C ALA A 479 -14.21 1.67 31.84
N ASP A 480 -13.61 1.50 33.01
CA ASP A 480 -13.76 0.32 33.87
C ASP A 480 -15.10 0.29 34.66
N GLY A 481 -15.69 1.46 34.94
CA GLY A 481 -16.93 1.65 35.69
C GLY A 481 -18.22 1.67 34.86
N LEU A 482 -18.38 0.75 33.89
CA LEU A 482 -19.57 0.69 33.04
C LEU A 482 -20.77 -0.03 33.72
N PRO A 483 -22.02 0.38 33.44
CA PRO A 483 -23.20 -0.07 34.19
C PRO A 483 -23.74 -1.43 33.75
N ASP A 484 -23.39 -1.90 32.56
CA ASP A 484 -24.00 -3.06 31.88
C ASP A 484 -22.99 -4.15 31.48
N LEU A 485 -21.76 -3.78 31.11
CA LEU A 485 -20.68 -4.69 30.73
C LEU A 485 -19.39 -4.29 31.42
N THR A 486 -18.50 -5.25 31.68
CA THR A 486 -17.15 -4.92 32.16
C THR A 486 -16.27 -4.41 31.02
N LEU A 487 -15.22 -3.64 31.34
CA LEU A 487 -14.22 -3.19 30.37
C LEU A 487 -13.69 -4.34 29.50
N SER A 488 -13.32 -5.48 30.09
CA SER A 488 -12.86 -6.65 29.32
C SER A 488 -13.94 -7.14 28.35
N GLN A 489 -15.19 -7.25 28.77
CA GLN A 489 -16.28 -7.71 27.89
C GLN A 489 -16.49 -6.78 26.69
N VAL A 490 -16.35 -5.47 26.90
CA VAL A 490 -16.46 -4.48 25.82
C VAL A 490 -15.28 -4.59 24.86
N VAL A 491 -14.06 -4.70 25.38
CA VAL A 491 -12.84 -4.89 24.58
C VAL A 491 -12.93 -6.17 23.76
N ASP A 492 -13.35 -7.29 24.37
CA ASP A 492 -13.45 -8.59 23.70
C ASP A 492 -14.46 -8.56 22.54
N GLU A 493 -15.63 -7.95 22.73
CA GLU A 493 -16.66 -7.80 21.68
C GLU A 493 -16.22 -6.89 20.52
N LEU A 494 -15.41 -5.87 20.79
CA LEU A 494 -14.86 -4.97 19.78
C LEU A 494 -13.69 -5.64 19.03
N LYS A 495 -12.83 -6.40 19.73
CA LYS A 495 -11.72 -7.12 19.10
C LYS A 495 -12.16 -8.34 18.29
N ALA A 496 -13.33 -8.91 18.59
CA ALA A 496 -13.89 -10.04 17.84
C ALA A 496 -14.50 -9.66 16.47
N ASP A 497 -14.89 -8.41 16.23
CA ASP A 497 -15.45 -7.94 14.95
C ASP A 497 -14.33 -7.45 14.02
N PRO A 498 -14.13 -8.03 12.82
CA PRO A 498 -13.05 -7.64 11.90
C PRO A 498 -13.03 -6.15 11.53
N ARG A 499 -14.17 -5.46 11.62
CA ARG A 499 -14.29 -4.02 11.33
C ARG A 499 -13.73 -3.14 12.45
N THR A 500 -13.70 -3.64 13.68
CA THR A 500 -13.27 -2.88 14.87
C THR A 500 -12.01 -3.46 15.53
N ALA A 501 -11.57 -4.65 15.11
CA ALA A 501 -10.45 -5.36 15.71
C ALA A 501 -9.13 -4.58 15.68
N GLN A 502 -8.90 -3.82 14.60
CA GLN A 502 -7.68 -3.04 14.41
C GLN A 502 -7.74 -1.65 15.06
N ILE A 503 -8.88 -1.24 15.61
CA ILE A 503 -9.00 0.08 16.24
C ILE A 503 -8.25 0.05 17.58
N PRO A 504 -7.36 1.03 17.85
CA PRO A 504 -6.68 1.14 19.12
C PRO A 504 -7.69 1.43 20.25
N VAL A 505 -7.53 0.74 21.37
CA VAL A 505 -8.40 0.88 22.55
C VAL A 505 -7.55 1.36 23.73
N LEU A 506 -7.96 2.44 24.39
CA LEU A 506 -7.39 2.93 25.64
C LEU A 506 -8.38 2.70 26.78
N ALA A 507 -7.91 2.12 27.87
CA ALA A 507 -8.73 1.96 29.06
C ALA A 507 -8.73 3.24 29.89
N ILE A 508 -9.89 3.67 30.38
CA ILE A 508 -10.00 4.72 31.40
C ILE A 508 -10.11 4.03 32.75
N SER A 509 -9.06 4.10 33.56
CA SER A 509 -9.04 3.48 34.89
C SER A 509 -8.24 4.29 35.89
N SER A 510 -8.58 4.13 37.17
CA SER A 510 -7.77 4.64 38.28
C SER A 510 -6.58 3.74 38.62
N GLU A 511 -6.60 2.49 38.17
CA GLU A 511 -5.49 1.54 38.30
C GLU A 511 -4.61 1.63 37.05
N THR A 512 -3.29 1.71 37.22
CA THR A 512 -2.33 1.85 36.11
C THR A 512 -1.79 0.51 35.59
N ASP A 513 -2.24 -0.60 36.17
CA ASP A 513 -1.83 -1.95 35.80
C ASP A 513 -2.69 -2.46 34.63
N ASP A 514 -2.10 -2.52 33.44
CA ASP A 514 -2.72 -2.99 32.20
C ASP A 514 -2.46 -4.48 31.91
N SER A 515 -1.72 -5.17 32.78
CA SER A 515 -1.30 -6.57 32.56
C SER A 515 -2.47 -7.53 32.35
N VAL A 516 -3.64 -7.22 32.92
CA VAL A 516 -4.90 -7.98 32.77
C VAL A 516 -5.48 -7.87 31.34
N PHE A 517 -5.14 -6.81 30.62
CA PHE A 517 -5.62 -6.55 29.26
C PHE A 517 -4.65 -7.05 28.19
N GLY A 518 -3.35 -7.16 28.51
CA GLY A 518 -2.31 -7.55 27.57
C GLY A 518 -2.31 -6.63 26.34
N ASP A 519 -2.06 -7.19 25.17
CA ASP A 519 -2.01 -6.42 23.91
C ASP A 519 -3.40 -6.06 23.33
N ARG A 520 -4.50 -6.26 24.10
CA ARG A 520 -5.87 -5.94 23.65
C ARG A 520 -6.19 -4.44 23.74
N ILE A 521 -5.43 -3.70 24.54
CA ILE A 521 -5.49 -2.24 24.68
C ILE A 521 -4.09 -1.66 24.39
N GLU A 522 -4.03 -0.40 23.96
CA GLU A 522 -2.78 0.32 23.69
C GLU A 522 -2.23 1.03 24.95
N GLY A 523 -3.00 1.05 26.03
CA GLY A 523 -2.61 1.66 27.30
C GLY A 523 -3.79 2.06 28.17
N VAL A 524 -3.47 2.55 29.37
CA VAL A 524 -4.43 3.03 30.36
C VAL A 524 -4.24 4.53 30.58
N ILE A 525 -5.32 5.29 30.49
CA ILE A 525 -5.35 6.71 30.84
C ILE A 525 -5.98 6.90 32.22
N SER A 526 -5.28 7.63 33.07
CA SER A 526 -5.83 8.06 34.35
C SER A 526 -6.92 9.12 34.15
N SER A 527 -7.84 9.23 35.11
CA SER A 527 -9.01 10.12 35.06
C SER A 527 -8.72 11.62 34.87
N GLY A 528 -7.44 12.03 34.87
CA GLY A 528 -6.97 13.40 34.64
C GLY A 528 -6.56 13.73 33.19
N GLY A 529 -6.66 12.79 32.24
CA GLY A 529 -6.39 13.05 30.82
C GLY A 529 -4.90 13.02 30.45
N ASP A 530 -4.33 11.82 30.38
CA ASP A 530 -2.98 11.62 29.86
C ASP A 530 -2.96 11.72 28.32
N THR A 531 -2.65 12.91 27.82
CA THR A 531 -2.56 13.21 26.38
C THR A 531 -1.43 12.46 25.68
N ALA A 532 -0.35 12.10 26.38
CA ALA A 532 0.81 11.44 25.76
C ALA A 532 0.48 10.00 25.34
N THR A 533 -0.26 9.27 26.19
CA THR A 533 -0.74 7.92 25.88
C THR A 533 -1.75 7.92 24.73
N VAL A 534 -2.63 8.93 24.68
CA VAL A 534 -3.54 9.15 23.54
C VAL A 534 -2.77 9.42 22.26
N GLU A 535 -1.76 10.29 22.30
CA GLU A 535 -0.95 10.62 21.13
C GLU A 535 -0.15 9.43 20.60
N ALA A 536 0.40 8.60 21.48
CA ALA A 536 1.10 7.36 21.12
C ALA A 536 0.14 6.34 20.48
N ALA A 537 -1.05 6.12 21.04
CA ALA A 537 -2.05 5.23 20.44
C ALA A 537 -2.51 5.71 19.05
N LEU A 538 -2.52 7.03 18.85
CA LEU A 538 -2.86 7.65 17.57
C LEU A 538 -1.70 7.68 16.56
N SER A 539 -0.43 7.51 16.98
CA SER A 539 0.71 7.56 16.05
C SER A 539 0.84 6.29 15.21
N ASP A 540 0.50 5.13 15.77
CA ASP A 540 0.84 3.83 15.20
C ASP A 540 -0.23 3.29 14.24
N SER A 541 -1.50 3.71 14.39
CA SER A 541 -2.62 3.23 13.57
C SER A 541 -3.08 4.19 12.46
N LEU A 542 -2.68 5.47 12.49
CA LEU A 542 -3.39 6.56 11.78
C LEU A 542 -2.50 7.51 10.96
N GLY A 543 -1.23 7.16 10.76
CA GLY A 543 -0.28 8.02 10.04
C GLY A 543 -0.63 8.21 8.55
N SER A 544 -1.02 7.15 7.83
CA SER A 544 -0.97 7.13 6.36
C SER A 544 -1.93 8.10 5.68
N ASP A 545 -3.23 8.09 6.00
CA ASP A 545 -4.22 8.91 5.30
C ASP A 545 -4.13 10.40 5.63
N ARG A 546 -3.84 10.73 6.89
CA ARG A 546 -3.57 12.12 7.29
C ARG A 546 -2.27 12.61 6.66
N LEU A 547 -1.23 11.80 6.63
CA LEU A 547 0.02 12.14 5.97
C LEU A 547 -0.20 12.35 4.46
N LYS A 548 -0.93 11.47 3.78
CA LYS A 548 -1.34 11.63 2.37
C LYS A 548 -2.11 12.94 2.15
N ALA A 549 -3.09 13.25 2.99
CA ALA A 549 -3.85 14.49 2.89
C ALA A 549 -3.01 15.74 3.18
N ASN A 550 -2.06 15.66 4.11
CA ASN A 550 -1.12 16.75 4.42
C ASN A 550 -0.13 16.95 3.25
N VAL A 551 0.39 15.88 2.67
CA VAL A 551 1.26 15.92 1.48
C VAL A 551 0.52 16.55 0.30
N LEU A 552 -0.72 16.12 0.02
CA LEU A 552 -1.55 16.73 -1.01
C LEU A 552 -1.84 18.20 -0.69
N GLY A 553 -2.19 18.53 0.56
CA GLY A 553 -2.46 19.90 0.98
C GLY A 553 -1.24 20.82 0.83
N ALA A 554 -0.04 20.32 1.12
CA ALA A 554 1.22 21.05 0.97
C ALA A 554 1.52 21.36 -0.50
N ARG A 555 1.31 20.38 -1.39
CA ARG A 555 1.44 20.61 -2.84
C ARG A 555 0.37 21.55 -3.37
N ALA A 556 -0.86 21.46 -2.87
CA ALA A 556 -1.94 22.35 -3.27
C ALA A 556 -1.68 23.82 -2.86
N ALA A 557 -1.25 24.05 -1.62
CA ALA A 557 -0.83 25.38 -1.16
C ALA A 557 0.39 25.90 -1.94
N SER A 558 1.35 25.03 -2.26
CA SER A 558 2.50 25.38 -3.10
C SER A 558 2.11 25.75 -4.53
N ALA A 559 1.13 25.03 -5.12
CA ALA A 559 0.59 25.33 -6.44
C ALA A 559 -0.13 26.69 -6.45
N LEU A 560 -0.95 26.99 -5.42
CA LEU A 560 -1.59 28.30 -5.27
C LEU A 560 -0.55 29.42 -5.13
N ARG A 561 0.51 29.21 -4.35
CA ARG A 561 1.62 30.17 -4.23
C ARG A 561 2.28 30.42 -5.58
N ALA A 562 2.58 29.36 -6.35
CA ALA A 562 3.20 29.48 -7.67
C ALA A 562 2.31 30.26 -8.64
N LEU A 563 1.01 29.94 -8.71
CA LEU A 563 0.03 30.67 -9.53
C LEU A 563 -0.08 32.14 -9.12
N ALA A 564 -0.11 32.43 -7.81
CA ALA A 564 -0.16 33.79 -7.29
C ALA A 564 1.08 34.61 -7.67
N ALA A 565 2.26 33.99 -7.55
CA ALA A 565 3.54 34.63 -7.89
C ALA A 565 3.69 34.85 -9.40
N ALA A 566 3.17 33.95 -10.23
CA ALA A 566 3.17 34.12 -11.69
C ALA A 566 2.24 35.25 -12.16
N GLY A 567 1.19 35.58 -11.40
CA GLY A 567 0.27 36.68 -11.69
C GLY A 567 -0.66 36.45 -12.90
N THR A 568 -0.62 35.28 -13.53
CA THR A 568 -1.45 34.91 -14.70
C THR A 568 -2.84 34.40 -14.31
N THR A 569 -3.00 33.95 -13.06
CA THR A 569 -4.24 33.38 -12.53
C THR A 569 -4.68 34.15 -11.29
N ASP A 570 -5.94 34.54 -11.25
CA ASP A 570 -6.54 35.10 -10.03
C ASP A 570 -6.81 33.98 -9.03
N VAL A 571 -6.09 34.02 -7.90
CA VAL A 571 -6.26 33.06 -6.80
C VAL A 571 -6.82 33.71 -5.53
N ALA A 572 -7.39 34.92 -5.62
CA ALA A 572 -7.92 35.65 -4.47
C ALA A 572 -8.99 34.86 -3.69
N ALA A 573 -9.82 34.07 -4.38
CA ALA A 573 -10.84 33.22 -3.77
C ALA A 573 -10.28 32.13 -2.82
N SER A 574 -8.98 31.83 -2.90
CA SER A 574 -8.33 30.86 -2.01
C SER A 574 -7.87 31.43 -0.67
N ALA A 575 -7.86 32.75 -0.50
CA ALA A 575 -7.22 33.41 0.65
C ALA A 575 -7.83 33.00 2.01
N ASP A 576 -9.15 32.94 2.12
CA ASP A 576 -9.83 32.54 3.36
C ASP A 576 -9.50 31.08 3.74
N ALA A 577 -9.53 30.18 2.75
CA ALA A 577 -9.19 28.77 2.95
C ALA A 577 -7.73 28.58 3.39
N LEU A 578 -6.81 29.33 2.77
CA LEU A 578 -5.38 29.32 3.13
C LEU A 578 -5.16 29.88 4.54
N ALA A 579 -5.81 30.98 4.92
CA ALA A 579 -5.72 31.52 6.27
C ALA A 579 -6.25 30.53 7.32
N GLY A 580 -7.30 29.77 7.00
CA GLY A 580 -7.83 28.67 7.83
C GLY A 580 -6.88 27.50 8.03
N THR A 581 -5.76 27.42 7.30
CA THR A 581 -4.72 26.41 7.53
C THR A 581 -3.78 26.76 8.68
N LEU A 582 -3.60 28.05 9.00
CA LEU A 582 -2.48 28.53 9.82
C LEU A 582 -2.53 28.12 11.30
N GLY A 583 -3.70 27.78 11.83
CA GLY A 583 -3.84 27.38 13.24
C GLY A 583 -3.64 25.88 13.50
N ASP A 584 -4.03 25.02 12.55
CA ASP A 584 -4.29 23.60 12.86
C ASP A 584 -3.67 22.62 11.84
N ARG A 585 -2.93 23.13 10.85
CA ARG A 585 -2.26 22.30 9.81
C ARG A 585 -0.75 22.25 10.09
N PRO A 586 -0.07 21.16 9.70
CA PRO A 586 1.39 21.08 9.88
C PRO A 586 2.12 22.15 9.07
N GLU A 587 3.33 22.50 9.50
CA GLU A 587 4.16 23.52 8.86
C GLU A 587 4.41 23.29 7.37
N SER A 588 4.45 22.01 6.95
CA SER A 588 4.56 21.62 5.55
C SER A 588 3.43 22.17 4.67
N VAL A 589 2.26 22.47 5.24
CA VAL A 589 1.11 23.08 4.56
C VAL A 589 1.06 24.59 4.81
N THR A 590 1.29 25.02 6.06
CA THR A 590 1.11 26.42 6.45
C THR A 590 2.17 27.34 5.86
N ILE A 591 3.44 26.90 5.74
CA ILE A 591 4.52 27.71 5.14
C ILE A 591 4.21 28.05 3.66
N PRO A 592 3.86 27.09 2.78
CA PRO A 592 3.41 27.41 1.44
C PRO A 592 2.14 28.29 1.41
N ALA A 593 1.20 28.08 2.34
CA ALA A 593 -0.03 28.88 2.42
C ALA A 593 0.25 30.35 2.76
N LEU A 594 1.18 30.61 3.69
CA LEU A 594 1.68 31.96 3.99
C LEU A 594 2.33 32.61 2.76
N GLY A 595 3.10 31.84 1.99
CA GLY A 595 3.67 32.31 0.73
C GLY A 595 2.62 32.71 -0.31
N ALA A 596 1.50 32.00 -0.40
CA ALA A 596 0.37 32.38 -1.24
C ALA A 596 -0.35 33.63 -0.68
N LEU A 597 -0.63 33.68 0.62
CA LEU A 597 -1.24 34.83 1.31
C LEU A 597 -0.40 36.11 1.17
N ALA A 598 0.91 36.00 1.05
CA ALA A 598 1.78 37.13 0.74
C ALA A 598 1.36 37.87 -0.53
N HIS A 599 0.74 37.19 -1.50
CA HIS A 599 0.30 37.75 -2.79
C HIS A 599 -1.19 38.10 -2.81
N VAL A 600 -2.04 37.28 -2.19
CA VAL A 600 -3.51 37.40 -2.29
C VAL A 600 -4.22 37.76 -0.99
N GLY A 601 -3.53 37.74 0.15
CA GLY A 601 -4.11 38.10 1.44
C GLY A 601 -4.54 39.58 1.48
N GLY A 602 -5.65 39.82 2.17
CA GLY A 602 -6.12 41.14 2.62
C GLY A 602 -6.10 41.31 4.14
N GLY A 603 -6.56 42.48 4.61
CA GLY A 603 -6.53 42.87 6.03
C GLY A 603 -7.24 41.90 6.97
N GLN A 604 -8.31 41.23 6.52
CA GLN A 604 -9.05 40.24 7.33
C GLN A 604 -8.21 39.02 7.73
N HIS A 605 -7.13 38.71 7.01
CA HIS A 605 -6.25 37.57 7.31
C HIS A 605 -5.08 37.93 8.22
N VAL A 606 -4.81 39.23 8.43
CA VAL A 606 -3.64 39.70 9.20
C VAL A 606 -3.63 39.08 10.59
N ARG A 607 -4.79 39.01 11.26
CA ARG A 607 -4.91 38.38 12.59
C ARG A 607 -4.40 36.93 12.62
N ALA A 608 -4.79 36.11 11.64
CA ALA A 608 -4.36 34.71 11.57
C ALA A 608 -2.85 34.60 11.29
N ILE A 609 -2.31 35.48 10.45
CA ILE A 609 -0.87 35.51 10.12
C ILE A 609 -0.05 35.98 11.33
N VAL A 610 -0.54 36.96 12.09
CA VAL A 610 0.11 37.43 13.32
C VAL A 610 0.12 36.33 14.38
N ALA A 611 -0.94 35.54 14.49
CA ALA A 611 -0.96 34.37 15.38
C ALA A 611 0.14 33.36 15.01
N ALA A 612 0.31 33.06 13.71
CA ALA A 612 1.40 32.18 13.24
C ALA A 612 2.79 32.80 13.43
N LEU A 613 2.93 34.12 13.30
CA LEU A 613 4.18 34.84 13.54
C LEU A 613 4.59 34.79 15.02
N GLY A 614 3.62 34.88 15.92
CA GLY A 614 3.81 34.86 17.38
C GLY A 614 3.79 33.46 18.00
N ASP A 615 3.71 32.40 17.19
CA ASP A 615 3.74 31.04 17.71
C ASP A 615 5.14 30.70 18.24
N ALA A 616 5.25 30.62 19.57
CA ALA A 616 6.50 30.29 20.25
C ALA A 616 6.94 28.84 19.96
N ASN A 617 5.99 27.94 19.69
CA ASN A 617 6.27 26.53 19.37
C ASN A 617 6.57 26.32 17.88
N GLY A 618 6.21 27.29 17.03
CA GLY A 618 6.48 27.25 15.60
C GLY A 618 7.95 27.41 15.24
N SER A 619 8.35 26.83 14.10
CA SER A 619 9.72 26.96 13.59
C SER A 619 10.06 28.39 13.19
N GLU A 620 11.36 28.68 13.13
CA GLU A 620 11.84 29.96 12.59
C GLU A 620 11.38 30.16 11.14
N GLU A 621 11.30 29.08 10.34
CA GLU A 621 10.83 29.14 8.95
C GLU A 621 9.36 29.55 8.86
N LEU A 622 8.49 29.00 9.73
CA LEU A 622 7.09 29.41 9.85
C LEU A 622 6.96 30.90 10.15
N ARG A 623 7.70 31.39 11.16
CA ARG A 623 7.66 32.79 11.57
C ARG A 623 8.18 33.73 10.48
N LEU A 624 9.25 33.36 9.77
CA LEU A 624 9.75 34.11 8.63
C LEU A 624 8.74 34.15 7.47
N ALA A 625 8.07 33.03 7.17
CA ALA A 625 7.02 32.98 6.17
C ALA A 625 5.84 33.88 6.55
N ALA A 626 5.47 33.94 7.84
CA ALA A 626 4.40 34.80 8.34
C ALA A 626 4.76 36.29 8.22
N ALA A 627 5.98 36.67 8.61
CA ALA A 627 6.47 38.04 8.40
C ALA A 627 6.50 38.43 6.91
N GLY A 628 6.91 37.50 6.03
CA GLY A 628 6.85 37.68 4.58
C GLY A 628 5.43 37.90 4.05
N ALA A 629 4.46 37.14 4.57
CA ALA A 629 3.05 37.30 4.23
C ALA A 629 2.52 38.68 4.63
N LEU A 630 2.82 39.13 5.85
CA LEU A 630 2.47 40.48 6.31
C LEU A 630 3.11 41.56 5.44
N SER A 631 4.40 41.43 5.12
CA SER A 631 5.09 42.39 4.25
C SER A 631 4.40 42.52 2.89
N GLY A 632 3.95 41.40 2.31
CA GLY A 632 3.23 41.41 1.04
C GLY A 632 1.87 42.11 1.15
N ILE A 633 1.10 41.83 2.21
CA ILE A 633 -0.19 42.45 2.47
C ILE A 633 -0.02 43.97 2.68
N PHE A 634 0.87 44.37 3.57
CA PHE A 634 1.10 45.77 3.91
C PHE A 634 1.62 46.59 2.73
N ALA A 635 2.45 45.99 1.86
CA ALA A 635 2.89 46.65 0.63
C ALA A 635 1.73 46.96 -0.34
N ARG A 636 0.63 46.20 -0.29
CA ARG A 636 -0.58 46.45 -1.10
C ARG A 636 -1.60 47.34 -0.40
N SER A 637 -1.82 47.16 0.90
CA SER A 637 -2.88 47.84 1.64
C SER A 637 -2.47 49.17 2.24
N GLY A 638 -1.19 49.35 2.59
CA GLY A 638 -0.65 50.53 3.31
C GLY A 638 -1.14 50.68 4.75
N MET A 639 -2.20 49.98 5.17
CA MET A 639 -2.87 50.16 6.46
C MET A 639 -3.13 48.82 7.17
N VAL A 640 -3.18 48.89 8.50
CA VAL A 640 -3.51 47.80 9.42
C VAL A 640 -4.22 48.38 10.66
N ASP A 641 -5.04 47.59 11.35
CA ASP A 641 -5.68 48.06 12.59
C ASP A 641 -4.67 48.23 13.73
N SER A 642 -5.04 49.01 14.75
CA SER A 642 -4.15 49.37 15.86
C SER A 642 -3.82 48.20 16.79
N GLU A 643 -4.70 47.21 16.90
CA GLU A 643 -4.50 46.03 17.75
C GLU A 643 -3.45 45.12 17.11
N GLN A 644 -3.63 44.82 15.82
CA GLN A 644 -2.69 44.06 14.99
C GLN A 644 -1.33 44.76 14.89
N LEU A 645 -1.30 46.09 14.75
CA LEU A 645 -0.05 46.86 14.78
C LEU A 645 0.72 46.68 16.09
N GLY A 646 -0.01 46.63 17.23
CA GLY A 646 0.56 46.38 18.55
C GLY A 646 1.26 45.03 18.64
N LEU A 647 0.59 43.96 18.18
CA LEU A 647 1.12 42.60 18.19
C LEU A 647 2.37 42.44 17.30
N VAL A 648 2.33 42.99 16.08
CA VAL A 648 3.48 42.95 15.16
C VAL A 648 4.67 43.75 15.72
N ARG A 649 4.40 44.86 16.40
CA ARG A 649 5.42 45.66 17.08
C ARG A 649 6.09 44.87 18.20
N GLU A 650 5.31 44.19 19.04
CA GLU A 650 5.81 43.41 20.17
C GLU A 650 6.83 42.36 19.71
N ILE A 651 6.55 41.65 18.61
CA ILE A 651 7.45 40.66 18.01
C ILE A 651 8.69 41.31 17.38
N ALA A 652 8.56 42.49 16.76
CA ALA A 652 9.72 43.21 16.20
C ALA A 652 10.72 43.67 17.28
N THR A 653 10.26 43.81 18.53
CA THR A 653 11.05 44.27 19.68
C THR A 653 11.22 43.21 20.75
N SER A 654 10.89 41.94 20.46
CA SER A 654 11.01 40.84 21.41
C SER A 654 12.45 40.33 21.49
N SER A 655 12.68 39.33 22.35
CA SER A 655 13.93 38.56 22.40
C SER A 655 14.01 37.44 21.34
N ASP A 656 13.15 37.47 20.31
CA ASP A 656 13.17 36.52 19.19
C ASP A 656 14.48 36.57 18.39
N SER A 657 14.66 35.56 17.53
CA SER A 657 15.78 35.49 16.59
C SER A 657 15.94 36.78 15.75
N SER A 658 17.18 37.18 15.50
CA SER A 658 17.49 38.41 14.77
C SER A 658 16.88 38.46 13.36
N SER A 659 16.75 37.30 12.72
CA SER A 659 16.12 37.09 11.41
C SER A 659 14.62 37.40 11.45
N VAL A 660 13.88 36.83 12.41
CA VAL A 660 12.44 37.06 12.58
C VAL A 660 12.18 38.53 12.93
N ARG A 661 12.97 39.13 13.84
CA ARG A 661 12.82 40.56 14.18
C ARG A 661 13.07 41.46 12.97
N ALA A 662 14.12 41.18 12.18
CA ALA A 662 14.42 41.94 10.97
C ALA A 662 13.32 41.81 9.91
N ALA A 663 12.79 40.60 9.69
CA ALA A 663 11.68 40.37 8.76
C ALA A 663 10.40 41.11 9.19
N THR A 664 10.06 41.03 10.48
CA THR A 664 8.88 41.70 11.08
C THR A 664 9.02 43.22 11.02
N ALA A 665 10.18 43.77 11.35
CA ALA A 665 10.47 45.20 11.20
C ALA A 665 10.39 45.63 9.72
N GLY A 666 10.87 44.80 8.80
CA GLY A 666 10.74 45.00 7.36
C GLY A 666 9.28 45.08 6.90
N ALA A 667 8.41 44.21 7.43
CA ALA A 667 6.97 44.25 7.17
C ALA A 667 6.35 45.56 7.68
N LEU A 668 6.61 45.94 8.94
CA LEU A 668 6.15 47.24 9.52
C LEU A 668 6.61 48.44 8.68
N GLY A 669 7.81 48.36 8.10
CA GLY A 669 8.35 49.39 7.22
C GLY A 669 7.51 49.68 5.97
N ARG A 670 6.69 48.71 5.52
CA ARG A 670 5.79 48.83 4.36
C ARG A 670 4.49 49.57 4.64
N LEU A 671 4.15 49.82 5.91
CA LEU A 671 2.95 50.55 6.29
C LEU A 671 3.11 52.06 6.07
N ASP A 672 2.00 52.73 5.77
CA ASP A 672 1.87 54.19 5.66
C ASP A 672 1.78 54.82 7.05
N LEU A 673 2.84 54.65 7.84
CA LEU A 673 2.95 55.16 9.20
C LEU A 673 3.24 56.66 9.21
N SER A 674 2.60 57.39 10.14
CA SER A 674 2.94 58.79 10.40
C SER A 674 4.41 58.93 10.86
N PRO A 675 5.06 60.08 10.62
CA PRO A 675 6.43 60.29 11.07
C PRO A 675 6.64 60.08 12.57
N SER A 676 5.65 60.43 13.41
CA SER A 676 5.70 60.20 14.86
C SER A 676 5.67 58.71 15.21
N MET A 677 4.76 57.95 14.59
CA MET A 677 4.64 56.50 14.81
C MET A 677 5.91 55.77 14.33
N ARG A 678 6.46 56.17 13.18
CA ARG A 678 7.70 55.61 12.65
C ARG A 678 8.89 55.88 13.59
N ALA A 679 8.97 57.11 14.14
CA ALA A 679 10.01 57.45 15.11
C ALA A 679 9.87 56.67 16.43
N GLU A 680 8.65 56.41 16.89
CA GLU A 680 8.38 55.58 18.07
C GLU A 680 8.87 54.14 17.86
N LEU A 681 8.50 53.52 16.73
CA LEU A 681 8.95 52.17 16.38
C LEU A 681 10.47 52.05 16.30
N MET A 682 11.14 53.02 15.65
CA MET A 682 12.61 53.01 15.54
C MET A 682 13.31 53.14 16.90
N ARG A 683 12.69 53.83 17.87
CA ARG A 683 13.22 53.90 19.24
C ARG A 683 13.02 52.59 19.97
N ALA A 684 11.84 51.98 19.86
CA ALA A 684 11.53 50.71 20.52
C ALA A 684 12.48 49.58 20.08
N VAL A 685 12.87 49.54 18.79
CA VAL A 685 13.83 48.55 18.26
C VAL A 685 15.27 48.81 18.71
N ARG A 686 15.59 49.99 19.23
CA ARG A 686 16.94 50.40 19.64
C ARG A 686 17.24 50.13 21.13
N GLU A 687 16.23 49.92 21.96
CA GLU A 687 16.40 49.84 23.43
C GLU A 687 16.77 48.44 23.98
N GLU A 688 17.07 47.47 23.11
CA GLU A 688 17.85 46.26 23.40
C GLU A 688 19.24 46.33 22.75
#